data_AF-F6TWS7-F1
#
_entry.id   AF-F6TWS7-F1
#
_cell.length_a   1.000
_cell.length_b   1.000
_cell.length_c   1.000
_cell.angle_alpha   90.00
_cell.angle_beta   90.00
_cell.angle_gamma   90.00
#
_symmetry.space_group_name_H-M   'P 1'
#
loop_
_entity.id
_entity.type
_entity.pdbx_description
1 polymer ?
#
loop_
_entity_poly.entity_id
_entity_poly.type
_entity_poly.pdbx_seq_one_letter_code
_entity_poly.pdbx_strand_id
1 'polypeptide(L)'
;LVLEPFILITYVAMIRVSLFHVFCFKILSSIYFSHFWWSLLFSCMAFGVSTYRPWTYDDRDKIADMLLMTSTAIKCCCDFLDRFSESVIHRSIFISPTELSTLLGFLLGGSIFLEHDGDLDLVLIVSASAIVVVNLRMKCTLAFLYLFMFVAISVFDNLDQVINPLALVCYHLRLFFPPASDFYFSPLSAMERWLCSFQMTRCRQYFLMFVIFLLEFTFSILAFYVILLHPEYELVFVIPVVTVSGLIWICTHMGYISTEFVLARKLAECQDFFHKLPTQSGGTSLPHIMSSKEPGVRHLCLIGQQTVACALLSTFIFGAISWRREDATYPSFLLIIAGIECCSFARIRELAVKLGGTCAAYALITPTTAANAHQGVTLLPTGSLQQQNDRATSLITAMHRFFSLYLVENIGCDYSTTGLSRATAEEKLRTLFTKRTKDDEAAKYDTYIFYYSGITADDGSCVLADGAMMSPERVLDIWRESCADDECVTSRLLLLLDVIASEPWLKAVGNLRHEYVAVQTCKLVKKDVETAAAYSPGTFTGDWVQWNYDLTNGATCASWFDDQDSSVKPSYAVSRRWTDFALRMPTSGNSGSELTQHWRSHYSLICRPCLALSSSCAQKLQLVRLLGAPGRRYRRLKMRWFPPAQLDTGHGFKLIKG
;
A
#
# COMPACT_ATOMS: atom_id res chain seq x y z
N LEU A 1 -25.36 33.85 27.43
CA LEU A 1 -25.40 32.49 26.86
C LEU A 1 -25.08 32.43 25.36
N VAL A 2 -25.63 33.27 24.45
CA VAL A 2 -25.10 33.41 23.05
C VAL A 2 -23.71 34.04 23.01
N LEU A 3 -23.37 34.79 24.06
CA LEU A 3 -22.03 35.30 24.27
C LEU A 3 -21.01 34.18 24.45
N GLU A 4 -21.32 33.03 25.04
CA GLU A 4 -20.30 32.04 25.42
C GLU A 4 -19.69 31.25 24.26
N PRO A 5 -20.44 30.65 23.31
CA PRO A 5 -19.83 29.98 22.17
C PRO A 5 -19.26 30.97 21.16
N PHE A 6 -19.87 32.16 21.00
CA PHE A 6 -19.31 33.22 20.15
C PHE A 6 -18.05 33.81 20.77
N ILE A 7 -18.02 34.08 22.07
CA ILE A 7 -16.80 34.44 22.81
C ILE A 7 -15.81 33.30 22.70
N LEU A 8 -16.18 32.03 22.86
CA LEU A 8 -15.24 30.92 22.76
C LEU A 8 -14.64 30.82 21.37
N ILE A 9 -15.43 30.96 20.30
CA ILE A 9 -14.93 31.00 18.91
C ILE A 9 -14.04 32.24 18.70
N THR A 10 -14.44 33.40 19.21
CA THR A 10 -13.66 34.66 19.09
C THR A 10 -12.40 34.63 19.95
N TYR A 11 -12.43 33.94 21.09
CA TYR A 11 -11.35 33.76 22.06
C TYR A 11 -10.39 32.70 21.56
N VAL A 12 -10.86 31.63 20.93
CA VAL A 12 -10.03 30.64 20.21
C VAL A 12 -9.40 31.28 18.97
N ALA A 13 -10.13 32.11 18.22
CA ALA A 13 -9.59 32.88 17.11
C ALA A 13 -8.57 33.94 17.58
N MET A 14 -8.85 34.64 18.68
CA MET A 14 -7.92 35.57 19.33
C MET A 14 -6.71 34.85 19.87
N ILE A 15 -6.85 33.71 20.56
CA ILE A 15 -5.75 32.86 20.99
C ILE A 15 -4.95 32.38 19.79
N ARG A 16 -5.60 32.02 18.66
CA ARG A 16 -4.89 31.63 17.43
C ARG A 16 -4.06 32.79 16.89
N VAL A 17 -4.61 34.00 16.85
CA VAL A 17 -3.90 35.21 16.41
C VAL A 17 -2.80 35.59 17.40
N SER A 18 -3.07 35.58 18.70
CA SER A 18 -2.12 35.90 19.78
C SER A 18 -1.01 34.86 19.88
N LEU A 19 -1.27 33.57 19.73
CA LEU A 19 -0.25 32.53 19.71
C LEU A 19 0.53 32.53 18.39
N PHE A 20 -0.10 32.86 17.26
CA PHE A 20 0.62 33.09 16.02
C PHE A 20 1.60 34.26 16.16
N HIS A 21 1.21 35.30 16.91
CA HIS A 21 2.05 36.47 17.18
C HIS A 21 3.13 36.23 18.26
N VAL A 22 2.82 35.45 19.32
CA VAL A 22 3.73 35.16 20.44
C VAL A 22 4.70 34.01 20.12
N PHE A 23 4.28 33.01 19.35
CA PHE A 23 5.08 31.84 18.96
C PHE A 23 5.59 31.92 17.52
N CYS A 24 6.04 33.11 17.08
CA CYS A 24 6.78 33.33 15.83
C CYS A 24 7.96 32.37 15.59
N PHE A 25 8.31 31.49 16.54
CA PHE A 25 9.38 30.51 16.40
C PHE A 25 8.98 29.06 16.08
N LYS A 26 7.70 28.64 16.11
CA LYS A 26 7.32 27.26 15.67
C LYS A 26 5.93 27.18 15.02
N ILE A 27 5.90 27.37 13.70
CA ILE A 27 4.73 27.16 12.82
C ILE A 27 4.02 25.83 13.11
N LEU A 28 4.78 24.75 13.38
CA LEU A 28 4.24 23.42 13.70
C LEU A 28 3.39 23.40 14.99
N SER A 29 3.81 24.11 16.04
CA SER A 29 3.11 24.12 17.32
C SER A 29 1.75 24.83 17.20
N SER A 30 1.70 25.90 16.40
CA SER A 30 0.45 26.63 16.12
C SER A 30 -0.56 25.77 15.37
N ILE A 31 -0.09 24.94 14.42
CA ILE A 31 -0.95 24.04 13.64
C ILE A 31 -1.58 22.97 14.53
N TYR A 32 -0.77 22.24 15.32
CA TYR A 32 -1.30 21.20 16.20
C TYR A 32 -2.29 21.75 17.22
N PHE A 33 -1.96 22.89 17.82
CA PHE A 33 -2.84 23.57 18.75
C PHE A 33 -4.15 24.01 18.08
N SER A 34 -4.10 24.53 16.85
CA SER A 34 -5.32 24.89 16.13
C SER A 34 -6.23 23.68 15.88
N HIS A 35 -5.67 22.53 15.50
CA HIS A 35 -6.43 21.29 15.31
C HIS A 35 -7.08 20.80 16.60
N PHE A 36 -6.38 20.94 17.73
CA PHE A 36 -6.91 20.63 19.06
C PHE A 36 -8.16 21.45 19.37
N TRP A 37 -8.06 22.78 19.28
CA TRP A 37 -9.17 23.67 19.64
C TRP A 37 -10.35 23.58 18.70
N TRP A 38 -10.12 23.40 17.40
CA TRP A 38 -11.22 23.15 16.47
C TRP A 38 -11.99 21.89 16.86
N SER A 39 -11.27 20.83 17.22
CA SER A 39 -11.89 19.58 17.64
C SER A 39 -12.64 19.69 18.96
N LEU A 40 -12.09 20.46 19.90
CA LEU A 40 -12.77 20.80 21.14
C LEU A 40 -14.08 21.56 20.87
N LEU A 41 -14.06 22.54 19.97
CA LEU A 41 -15.27 23.25 19.53
C LEU A 41 -16.30 22.31 18.87
N PHE A 42 -15.87 21.37 18.03
CA PHE A 42 -16.76 20.36 17.46
C PHE A 42 -17.45 19.53 18.54
N SER A 43 -16.69 19.11 19.56
CA SER A 43 -17.26 18.36 20.68
C SER A 43 -18.22 19.22 21.52
N CYS A 44 -17.88 20.49 21.79
CA CYS A 44 -18.78 21.44 22.46
C CYS A 44 -20.10 21.61 21.70
N MET A 45 -20.06 21.68 20.36
CA MET A 45 -21.25 21.81 19.54
C MET A 45 -22.04 20.50 19.42
N ALA A 46 -21.36 19.36 19.47
CA ALA A 46 -21.99 18.04 19.45
C ALA A 46 -22.75 17.74 20.75
N PHE A 47 -22.11 17.97 21.90
CA PHE A 47 -22.64 17.57 23.21
C PHE A 47 -23.19 18.74 24.05
N GLY A 48 -22.71 19.97 23.88
CA GLY A 48 -23.14 21.10 24.70
C GLY A 48 -24.56 21.61 24.44
N VAL A 49 -25.18 21.22 23.32
CA VAL A 49 -26.57 21.54 23.00
C VAL A 49 -27.55 20.67 23.82
N SER A 50 -27.14 19.46 24.19
CA SER A 50 -27.98 18.47 24.87
C SER A 50 -28.26 18.82 26.34
N THR A 51 -27.30 19.47 26.99
CA THR A 51 -27.29 19.68 28.45
C THR A 51 -28.23 20.79 28.93
N TYR A 52 -28.64 21.72 28.04
CA TYR A 52 -29.25 22.98 28.46
C TYR A 52 -30.62 23.32 27.85
N ARG A 53 -31.14 22.60 26.85
CA ARG A 53 -32.46 22.89 26.27
C ARG A 53 -33.28 21.65 25.87
N PRO A 54 -34.59 21.60 26.21
CA PRO A 54 -35.54 20.77 25.46
C PRO A 54 -35.62 21.32 24.02
N TRP A 55 -35.49 20.42 23.05
CA TRP A 55 -35.16 20.69 21.65
C TRP A 55 -36.18 21.60 20.93
N THR A 56 -36.04 22.92 21.06
CA THR A 56 -36.64 23.91 20.14
C THR A 56 -35.54 24.42 19.23
N TYR A 57 -35.53 23.90 18.00
CA TYR A 57 -34.51 24.21 16.99
C TYR A 57 -34.61 25.68 16.56
N ASP A 58 -33.76 26.52 17.15
CA ASP A 58 -33.72 27.98 16.93
C ASP A 58 -33.10 28.28 15.56
N ASP A 59 -33.45 29.40 14.95
CA ASP A 59 -32.88 29.83 13.66
C ASP A 59 -31.37 30.10 13.78
N ARG A 60 -30.88 30.31 15.00
CA ARG A 60 -29.44 30.48 15.29
C ARG A 60 -28.67 29.17 15.18
N ASP A 61 -29.26 28.06 15.62
CA ASP A 61 -28.66 26.73 15.55
C ASP A 61 -28.55 26.28 14.08
N LYS A 62 -29.58 26.59 13.27
CA LYS A 62 -29.53 26.41 11.81
C LYS A 62 -28.37 27.14 11.15
N ILE A 63 -28.14 28.40 11.52
CA ILE A 63 -27.05 29.21 10.95
C ILE A 63 -25.70 28.64 11.37
N ALA A 64 -25.55 28.21 12.63
CA ALA A 64 -24.34 27.55 13.11
C ALA A 64 -24.06 26.26 12.34
N ASP A 65 -25.07 25.40 12.16
CA ASP A 65 -24.97 24.16 11.39
C ASP A 65 -24.60 24.41 9.92
N MET A 66 -25.20 25.43 9.27
CA MET A 66 -24.84 25.81 7.90
C MET A 66 -23.40 26.33 7.78
N LEU A 67 -22.95 27.15 8.73
CA LEU A 67 -21.56 27.62 8.78
C LEU A 67 -20.57 26.48 9.01
N LEU A 68 -20.96 25.49 9.82
CA LEU A 68 -20.16 24.31 10.10
C LEU A 68 -19.99 23.44 8.84
N MET A 69 -21.09 23.18 8.14
CA MET A 69 -21.09 22.41 6.88
C MET A 69 -20.27 23.10 5.80
N THR A 70 -20.48 24.41 5.61
CA THR A 70 -19.73 25.20 4.62
C THR A 70 -18.25 25.24 4.95
N SER A 71 -17.87 25.45 6.21
CA SER A 71 -16.48 25.42 6.66
C SER A 71 -15.83 24.04 6.41
N THR A 72 -16.56 22.95 6.67
CA THR A 72 -16.07 21.59 6.42
C THR A 72 -15.92 21.30 4.93
N ALA A 73 -16.89 21.71 4.11
CA ALA A 73 -16.81 21.58 2.65
C ALA A 73 -15.61 22.35 2.08
N ILE A 74 -15.39 23.59 2.52
CA ILE A 74 -14.22 24.39 2.11
C ILE A 74 -12.93 23.67 2.50
N LYS A 75 -12.84 23.15 3.74
CA LYS A 75 -11.65 22.42 4.18
C LYS A 75 -11.39 21.16 3.35
N CYS A 76 -12.43 20.37 3.05
CA CYS A 76 -12.31 19.21 2.15
C CYS A 76 -11.86 19.62 0.74
N CYS A 77 -12.38 20.71 0.18
CA CYS A 77 -11.93 21.22 -1.10
C CYS A 77 -10.46 21.66 -1.07
N CYS A 78 -10.02 22.37 -0.04
CA CYS A 78 -8.61 22.73 0.14
C CYS A 78 -7.72 21.49 0.27
N ASP A 79 -8.12 20.52 1.10
CA ASP A 79 -7.38 19.27 1.30
C ASP A 79 -7.27 18.44 0.01
N PHE A 80 -8.29 18.53 -0.86
CA PHE A 80 -8.27 17.91 -2.17
C PHE A 80 -7.34 18.66 -3.13
N LEU A 81 -7.39 20.00 -3.16
CA LEU A 81 -6.51 20.83 -3.99
C LEU A 81 -5.05 20.65 -3.62
N ASP A 82 -4.70 20.66 -2.33
CA ASP A 82 -3.32 20.47 -1.84
C ASP A 82 -2.72 19.12 -2.29
N ARG A 83 -3.56 18.08 -2.38
CA ARG A 83 -3.15 16.74 -2.86
C ARG A 83 -3.06 16.68 -4.37
N PHE A 84 -3.97 17.36 -5.06
CA PHE A 84 -3.94 17.46 -6.51
C PHE A 84 -2.72 18.24 -6.99
N SER A 85 -2.28 19.25 -6.25
CA SER A 85 -1.05 20.02 -6.50
C SER A 85 0.22 19.36 -5.95
N GLU A 86 0.15 18.09 -5.53
CA GLU A 86 1.28 17.32 -4.98
C GLU A 86 2.06 18.02 -3.84
N SER A 87 1.40 18.95 -3.14
CA SER A 87 2.03 19.81 -2.13
C SER A 87 2.21 19.09 -0.78
N VAL A 88 1.66 17.88 -0.66
CA VAL A 88 1.65 17.07 0.56
C VAL A 88 2.80 16.06 0.57
N ILE A 89 3.67 16.15 1.57
CA ILE A 89 4.74 15.17 1.79
C ILE A 89 4.15 13.95 2.51
N HIS A 90 4.06 12.83 1.80
CA HIS A 90 3.60 11.57 2.38
C HIS A 90 4.72 10.87 3.17
N ARG A 91 4.42 10.44 4.41
CA ARG A 91 5.34 9.73 5.29
C ARG A 91 4.71 8.46 5.85
N SER A 92 5.55 7.47 6.17
CA SER A 92 5.14 6.25 6.87
C SER A 92 4.91 6.53 8.35
N ILE A 93 3.66 6.78 8.72
CA ILE A 93 3.23 7.03 10.11
C ILE A 93 1.82 6.42 10.27
N PHE A 94 1.50 5.87 11.45
CA PHE A 94 0.16 5.34 11.73
C PHE A 94 -0.89 6.44 11.93
N ILE A 95 -0.57 7.45 12.75
CA ILE A 95 -1.43 8.60 13.06
C ILE A 95 -0.56 9.86 13.00
N SER A 96 -0.99 10.88 12.26
CA SER A 96 -0.25 12.15 12.23
C SER A 96 -0.42 12.91 13.55
N PRO A 97 0.54 13.78 13.94
CA PRO A 97 0.37 14.62 15.12
C PRO A 97 -0.87 15.53 15.04
N THR A 98 -1.28 15.94 13.83
CA THR A 98 -2.53 16.68 13.61
C THR A 98 -3.77 15.85 13.91
N GLU A 99 -3.83 14.60 13.45
CA GLU A 99 -4.92 13.67 13.73
C GLU A 99 -4.99 13.33 15.22
N LEU A 100 -3.83 13.09 15.85
CA LEU A 100 -3.75 12.85 17.29
C LEU A 100 -4.28 14.06 18.07
N SER A 101 -3.88 15.27 17.68
CA SER A 101 -4.37 16.50 18.28
C SER A 101 -5.89 16.66 18.12
N THR A 102 -6.45 16.33 16.94
CA THR A 102 -7.91 16.33 16.76
C THR A 102 -8.63 15.29 17.62
N LEU A 103 -8.08 14.09 17.76
CA LEU A 103 -8.69 13.06 18.61
C LEU A 103 -8.69 13.49 20.09
N LEU A 104 -7.56 14.02 20.59
CA LEU A 104 -7.44 14.49 21.96
C LEU A 104 -8.34 15.71 22.26
N GLY A 105 -8.44 16.65 21.32
CA GLY A 105 -9.32 17.81 21.48
C GLY A 105 -10.80 17.42 21.53
N PHE A 106 -11.21 16.43 20.73
CA PHE A 106 -12.58 15.91 20.75
C PHE A 106 -12.87 15.21 22.07
N LEU A 107 -11.94 14.37 22.54
CA LEU A 107 -12.06 13.63 23.80
C LEU A 107 -12.21 14.57 24.98
N LEU A 108 -11.32 15.57 25.10
CA LEU A 108 -11.39 16.55 26.20
C LEU A 108 -12.67 17.37 26.15
N GLY A 109 -13.08 17.79 24.94
CA GLY A 109 -14.34 18.51 24.79
C GLY A 109 -15.52 17.65 25.23
N GLY A 110 -15.56 16.37 24.86
CA GLY A 110 -16.69 15.51 25.19
C GLY A 110 -16.77 15.22 26.68
N SER A 111 -15.65 14.92 27.33
CA SER A 111 -15.61 14.65 28.78
C SER A 111 -16.02 15.83 29.66
N ILE A 112 -16.06 17.06 29.11
CA ILE A 112 -16.53 18.23 29.84
C ILE A 112 -18.07 18.33 29.85
N PHE A 113 -18.73 17.87 28.77
CA PHE A 113 -20.18 18.03 28.57
C PHE A 113 -20.99 16.75 28.77
N LEU A 114 -20.36 15.58 28.65
CA LEU A 114 -20.99 14.30 28.98
C LEU A 114 -21.04 14.10 30.51
N GLU A 115 -22.10 13.46 30.99
CA GLU A 115 -22.15 12.95 32.35
C GLU A 115 -21.08 11.86 32.56
N HIS A 116 -20.59 11.69 33.79
CA HIS A 116 -19.43 10.82 34.09
C HIS A 116 -19.61 9.36 33.62
N ASP A 117 -20.86 8.89 33.47
CA ASP A 117 -21.16 7.54 33.00
C ASP A 117 -20.87 7.34 31.50
N GLY A 118 -20.86 8.42 30.69
CA GLY A 118 -20.62 8.38 29.24
C GLY A 118 -19.15 8.53 28.82
N ASP A 119 -18.24 8.81 29.76
CA ASP A 119 -16.83 9.09 29.46
C ASP A 119 -16.10 7.87 28.86
N LEU A 120 -16.41 6.67 29.37
CA LEU A 120 -15.80 5.43 28.87
C LEU A 120 -16.21 5.14 27.42
N ASP A 121 -17.48 5.33 27.09
CA ASP A 121 -18.00 5.12 25.74
C ASP A 121 -17.41 6.12 24.75
N LEU A 122 -17.26 7.38 25.17
CA LEU A 122 -16.57 8.39 24.37
C LEU A 122 -15.12 7.98 24.09
N VAL A 123 -14.37 7.53 25.10
CA VAL A 123 -12.99 7.06 24.92
C VAL A 123 -12.94 5.91 23.90
N LEU A 124 -13.87 4.96 23.99
CA LEU A 124 -13.90 3.79 23.11
C LEU A 124 -14.27 4.17 21.66
N ILE A 125 -15.26 5.04 21.45
CA ILE A 125 -15.65 5.51 20.11
C ILE A 125 -14.52 6.34 19.48
N VAL A 126 -13.86 7.22 20.25
CA VAL A 126 -12.70 7.98 19.78
C VAL A 126 -11.55 7.03 19.43
N SER A 127 -11.32 5.99 20.22
CA SER A 127 -10.32 4.94 19.93
C SER A 127 -10.66 4.17 18.66
N ALA A 128 -11.92 3.81 18.45
CA ALA A 128 -12.40 3.18 17.22
C ALA A 128 -12.18 4.10 15.99
N SER A 129 -12.43 5.41 16.13
CA SER A 129 -12.19 6.40 15.08
C SER A 129 -10.70 6.55 14.75
N ALA A 130 -9.81 6.46 15.74
CA ALA A 130 -8.37 6.43 15.52
C ALA A 130 -7.95 5.20 14.70
N ILE A 131 -8.57 4.04 14.96
CA ILE A 131 -8.32 2.81 14.20
C ILE A 131 -8.86 2.91 12.76
N VAL A 132 -9.96 3.64 12.52
CA VAL A 132 -10.43 3.97 11.17
C VAL A 132 -9.38 4.78 10.42
N VAL A 133 -8.83 5.83 11.05
CA VAL A 133 -7.76 6.66 10.48
C VAL A 133 -6.54 5.80 10.11
N VAL A 134 -6.11 4.92 11.02
CA VAL A 134 -5.00 3.98 10.76
C VAL A 134 -5.30 3.10 9.55
N ASN A 135 -6.48 2.47 9.49
CA ASN A 135 -6.87 1.61 8.38
C ASN A 135 -6.91 2.37 7.05
N LEU A 136 -7.37 3.61 7.06
CA LEU A 136 -7.42 4.44 5.86
C LEU A 136 -6.00 4.84 5.40
N ARG A 137 -5.16 5.31 6.31
CA ARG A 137 -3.78 5.76 6.01
C ARG A 137 -2.90 4.61 5.51
N MET A 138 -3.05 3.44 6.10
CA MET A 138 -2.38 2.21 5.67
C MET A 138 -2.99 1.63 4.39
N LYS A 139 -4.02 2.28 3.82
CA LYS A 139 -4.85 1.86 2.68
C LYS A 139 -5.23 0.38 2.73
N CYS A 140 -5.70 -0.08 3.88
CA CYS A 140 -6.11 -1.45 4.09
C CYS A 140 -7.21 -1.85 3.09
N THR A 141 -7.20 -3.10 2.61
CA THR A 141 -8.14 -3.54 1.56
C THR A 141 -9.61 -3.46 1.96
N LEU A 142 -9.90 -3.48 3.27
CA LEU A 142 -11.24 -3.45 3.86
C LEU A 142 -11.57 -2.10 4.52
N ALA A 143 -10.71 -1.09 4.41
CA ALA A 143 -10.85 0.16 5.18
C ALA A 143 -12.18 0.89 4.92
N PHE A 144 -12.67 0.94 3.68
CA PHE A 144 -13.96 1.57 3.35
C PHE A 144 -15.16 0.77 3.88
N LEU A 145 -15.06 -0.57 3.92
CA LEU A 145 -16.09 -1.41 4.52
C LEU A 145 -16.12 -1.21 6.04
N TYR A 146 -14.95 -1.12 6.66
CA TYR A 146 -14.82 -0.81 8.09
C TYR A 146 -15.34 0.60 8.42
N LEU A 147 -15.01 1.61 7.61
CA LEU A 147 -15.57 2.97 7.74
C LEU A 147 -17.09 2.96 7.63
N PHE A 148 -17.65 2.21 6.68
CA PHE A 148 -19.11 2.07 6.55
C PHE A 148 -19.73 1.43 7.80
N MET A 149 -19.10 0.39 8.36
CA MET A 149 -19.57 -0.21 9.62
C MET A 149 -19.45 0.76 10.80
N PHE A 150 -18.35 1.49 10.92
CA PHE A 150 -18.18 2.52 11.94
C PHE A 150 -19.31 3.55 11.86
N VAL A 151 -19.59 4.09 10.67
CA VAL A 151 -20.67 5.06 10.46
C VAL A 151 -22.03 4.44 10.80
N ALA A 152 -22.33 3.25 10.28
CA ALA A 152 -23.59 2.57 10.58
C ALA A 152 -23.80 2.40 12.09
N ILE A 153 -22.83 1.83 12.79
CA ILE A 153 -22.91 1.57 14.24
C ILE A 153 -22.97 2.87 15.05
N SER A 154 -22.30 3.93 14.61
CA SER A 154 -22.35 5.26 15.27
C SER A 154 -23.65 6.03 15.04
N VAL A 155 -24.40 5.73 13.97
CA VAL A 155 -25.65 6.42 13.59
C VAL A 155 -26.89 5.71 14.13
N PHE A 156 -26.81 4.40 14.40
CA PHE A 156 -27.91 3.66 15.03
C PHE A 156 -27.98 3.97 16.55
N ASP A 157 -29.16 4.39 17.01
CA ASP A 157 -29.60 4.74 18.39
C ASP A 157 -28.96 3.93 19.54
N ASN A 158 -27.68 4.11 19.82
CA ASN A 158 -26.98 3.52 20.96
C ASN A 158 -26.55 4.58 22.00
N LEU A 159 -26.78 5.87 21.71
CA LEU A 159 -26.63 6.94 22.67
C LEU A 159 -28.02 7.51 22.94
N ASP A 160 -28.61 7.20 24.10
CA ASP A 160 -29.87 7.75 24.60
C ASP A 160 -29.82 9.28 24.89
N GLN A 161 -28.89 9.98 24.24
CA GLN A 161 -28.59 11.39 24.44
C GLN A 161 -28.94 12.22 23.20
N VAL A 162 -29.48 13.42 23.42
CA VAL A 162 -29.84 14.38 22.37
C VAL A 162 -28.56 15.01 21.78
N ILE A 163 -27.85 14.29 20.91
CA ILE A 163 -26.59 14.77 20.31
C ILE A 163 -26.89 15.57 19.04
N ASN A 164 -26.11 16.61 18.72
CA ASN A 164 -26.15 17.23 17.39
C ASN A 164 -25.44 16.34 16.36
N PRO A 165 -26.18 15.62 15.47
CA PRO A 165 -25.57 14.66 14.54
C PRO A 165 -24.75 15.35 13.46
N LEU A 166 -25.08 16.59 13.09
CA LEU A 166 -24.41 17.32 12.03
C LEU A 166 -23.01 17.77 12.45
N ALA A 167 -22.84 18.15 13.73
CA ALA A 167 -21.54 18.44 14.31
C ALA A 167 -20.60 17.22 14.31
N LEU A 168 -21.13 16.05 14.68
CA LEU A 168 -20.40 14.76 14.63
C LEU A 168 -20.01 14.37 13.20
N VAL A 169 -20.94 14.49 12.25
CA VAL A 169 -20.66 14.20 10.84
C VAL A 169 -19.56 15.11 10.30
N CYS A 170 -19.61 16.41 10.60
CA CYS A 170 -18.56 17.35 10.21
C CYS A 170 -17.20 17.03 10.83
N TYR A 171 -17.17 16.64 12.11
CA TYR A 171 -15.95 16.19 12.78
C TYR A 171 -15.35 14.96 12.08
N HIS A 172 -16.15 13.92 11.86
CA HIS A 172 -15.72 12.69 11.20
C HIS A 172 -15.30 12.92 9.75
N LEU A 173 -16.00 13.79 9.00
CA LEU A 173 -15.59 14.17 7.65
C LEU A 173 -14.21 14.84 7.66
N ARG A 174 -13.94 15.77 8.58
CA ARG A 174 -12.61 16.40 8.69
C ARG A 174 -11.52 15.43 9.11
N LEU A 175 -11.84 14.44 9.95
CA LEU A 175 -10.89 13.43 10.40
C LEU A 175 -10.57 12.40 9.31
N PHE A 176 -11.58 11.91 8.60
CA PHE A 176 -11.44 10.79 7.66
C PHE A 176 -11.15 11.22 6.22
N PHE A 177 -11.54 12.42 5.80
CA PHE A 177 -11.35 12.87 4.40
C PHE A 177 -9.87 12.95 3.98
N PRO A 178 -8.94 13.49 4.79
CA PRO A 178 -7.51 13.50 4.44
C PRO A 178 -6.92 12.09 4.20
N PRO A 179 -7.04 11.10 5.12
CA PRO A 179 -6.51 9.77 4.86
C PRO A 179 -7.32 8.99 3.80
N ALA A 180 -8.63 9.27 3.62
CA ALA A 180 -9.43 8.66 2.56
C ALA A 180 -8.99 9.14 1.16
N SER A 181 -8.70 10.43 0.99
CA SER A 181 -8.17 10.97 -0.28
C SER A 181 -6.75 10.46 -0.56
N ASP A 182 -5.95 10.22 0.48
CA ASP A 182 -4.61 9.63 0.35
C ASP A 182 -4.62 8.22 -0.26
N PHE A 183 -5.74 7.47 -0.24
CA PHE A 183 -5.85 6.21 -0.99
C PHE A 183 -5.44 6.40 -2.46
N TYR A 184 -5.90 7.50 -3.04
CA TYR A 184 -5.69 7.82 -4.43
C TYR A 184 -4.36 8.53 -4.66
N PHE A 185 -4.10 9.63 -3.94
CA PHE A 185 -2.97 10.52 -4.22
C PHE A 185 -1.63 10.05 -3.67
N SER A 186 -1.60 9.27 -2.58
CA SER A 186 -0.31 8.91 -1.98
C SER A 186 0.50 7.96 -2.88
N PRO A 187 1.77 8.30 -3.21
CA PRO A 187 2.66 7.52 -4.08
C PRO A 187 3.44 6.43 -3.31
N LEU A 188 3.21 6.29 -2.01
CA LEU A 188 3.96 5.36 -1.17
C LEU A 188 3.64 3.91 -1.58
N SER A 189 4.70 3.10 -1.72
CA SER A 189 4.57 1.66 -1.94
C SER A 189 3.96 0.98 -0.72
N ALA A 190 3.53 -0.28 -0.85
CA ALA A 190 3.04 -1.01 0.33
C ALA A 190 4.13 -1.12 1.41
N MET A 191 5.35 -1.48 1.00
CA MET A 191 6.48 -1.63 1.92
C MET A 191 6.86 -0.31 2.58
N GLU A 192 6.84 0.81 1.84
CA GLU A 192 7.08 2.14 2.41
C GLU A 192 6.01 2.52 3.44
N ARG A 193 4.73 2.27 3.17
CA ARG A 193 3.65 2.60 4.13
C ARG A 193 3.85 1.86 5.44
N TRP A 194 4.12 0.56 5.39
CA TRP A 194 4.28 -0.29 6.59
C TRP A 194 5.65 -0.16 7.25
N LEU A 195 6.56 0.67 6.73
CA LEU A 195 7.90 0.83 7.27
C LEU A 195 7.89 1.22 8.76
N CYS A 196 6.95 2.06 9.19
CA CYS A 196 6.75 2.40 10.59
C CYS A 196 6.43 1.20 11.49
N SER A 197 5.78 0.15 10.96
CA SER A 197 5.56 -1.13 11.64
C SER A 197 6.83 -1.96 11.65
N PHE A 198 7.50 -2.04 10.50
CA PHE A 198 8.70 -2.85 10.30
C PHE A 198 9.94 -2.31 11.01
N GLN A 199 9.94 -1.05 11.44
CA GLN A 199 11.02 -0.42 12.21
C GLN A 199 10.71 -0.34 13.72
N MET A 200 9.57 -0.86 14.18
CA MET A 200 9.25 -0.89 15.61
C MET A 200 10.25 -1.75 16.37
N THR A 201 10.80 -1.23 17.47
CA THR A 201 11.68 -2.01 18.34
C THR A 201 10.95 -3.22 18.92
N ARG A 202 11.71 -4.28 19.23
CA ARG A 202 11.21 -5.51 19.85
C ARG A 202 10.30 -5.25 21.06
N CYS A 203 10.70 -4.34 21.96
CA CYS A 203 9.89 -3.99 23.14
C CYS A 203 8.54 -3.37 22.76
N ARG A 204 8.50 -2.49 21.74
CA ARG A 204 7.26 -1.85 21.28
C ARG A 204 6.33 -2.86 20.59
N GLN A 205 6.88 -3.77 19.81
CA GLN A 205 6.11 -4.84 19.17
C GLN A 205 5.45 -5.75 20.20
N TYR A 206 6.20 -6.23 21.20
CA TYR A 206 5.64 -7.07 22.26
C TYR A 206 4.65 -6.32 23.15
N PHE A 207 4.90 -5.05 23.45
CA PHE A 207 3.94 -4.22 24.19
C PHE A 207 2.63 -4.05 23.41
N LEU A 208 2.70 -3.76 22.10
CA LEU A 208 1.53 -3.67 21.24
C LEU A 208 0.74 -4.98 21.22
N MET A 209 1.43 -6.12 21.09
CA MET A 209 0.78 -7.43 21.15
C MET A 209 0.11 -7.70 22.50
N PHE A 210 0.73 -7.29 23.60
CA PHE A 210 0.14 -7.40 24.93
C PHE A 210 -1.14 -6.56 25.06
N VAL A 211 -1.13 -5.33 24.53
CA VAL A 211 -2.33 -4.47 24.50
C VAL A 211 -3.44 -5.09 23.65
N ILE A 212 -3.12 -5.64 22.47
CA ILE A 212 -4.09 -6.33 21.62
C ILE A 212 -4.71 -7.53 22.35
N PHE A 213 -3.89 -8.35 23.03
CA PHE A 213 -4.38 -9.47 23.83
C PHE A 213 -5.32 -9.01 24.95
N LEU A 214 -4.99 -7.93 25.65
CA LEU A 214 -5.85 -7.37 26.70
C LEU A 214 -7.21 -6.93 26.12
N LEU A 215 -7.21 -6.24 24.98
CA LEU A 215 -8.45 -5.82 24.30
C LEU A 215 -9.31 -7.02 23.88
N GLU A 216 -8.71 -8.03 23.26
CA GLU A 216 -9.38 -9.28 22.87
C GLU A 216 -9.97 -10.02 24.08
N PHE A 217 -9.20 -10.13 25.17
CA PHE A 217 -9.66 -10.73 26.40
C PHE A 217 -10.86 -9.97 26.99
N THR A 218 -10.80 -8.65 27.02
CA THR A 218 -11.87 -7.80 27.53
C THR A 218 -13.15 -7.93 26.70
N PHE A 219 -13.02 -7.94 25.37
CA PHE A 219 -14.15 -8.19 24.47
C PHE A 219 -14.77 -9.58 24.65
N SER A 220 -13.93 -10.61 24.86
CA SER A 220 -14.45 -11.96 25.11
C SER A 220 -15.33 -12.00 26.36
N ILE A 221 -14.92 -11.32 27.44
CA ILE A 221 -15.71 -11.20 28.68
C ILE A 221 -17.02 -10.48 28.40
N LEU A 222 -16.98 -9.34 27.71
CA LEU A 222 -18.18 -8.57 27.36
C LEU A 222 -19.15 -9.37 26.46
N ALA A 223 -18.63 -10.16 25.54
CA ALA A 223 -19.43 -10.99 24.65
C ALA A 223 -20.10 -12.17 25.37
N PHE A 224 -19.43 -12.76 26.36
CA PHE A 224 -20.02 -13.79 27.23
C PHE A 224 -21.01 -13.23 28.25
N TYR A 225 -20.84 -11.98 28.67
CA TYR A 225 -21.76 -11.31 29.58
C TYR A 225 -23.20 -11.27 29.06
N VAL A 226 -23.39 -11.30 27.73
CA VAL A 226 -24.71 -11.45 27.07
C VAL A 226 -25.53 -12.60 27.63
N ILE A 227 -24.89 -13.71 27.99
CA ILE A 227 -25.59 -14.89 28.55
C ILE A 227 -26.36 -14.51 29.83
N LEU A 228 -25.83 -13.59 30.64
CA LEU A 228 -26.46 -13.19 31.90
C LEU A 228 -27.61 -12.19 31.72
N LEU A 229 -27.76 -11.62 30.53
CA LEU A 229 -28.78 -10.61 30.22
C LEU A 229 -30.07 -11.20 29.62
N HIS A 230 -30.02 -12.43 29.07
CA HIS A 230 -31.19 -13.06 28.46
C HIS A 230 -32.15 -13.65 29.52
N PRO A 231 -33.46 -13.58 29.29
CA PRO A 231 -34.45 -14.18 30.18
C PRO A 231 -34.39 -15.71 30.16
N GLU A 232 -34.77 -16.34 31.28
CA GLU A 232 -34.58 -17.79 31.57
C GLU A 232 -35.02 -18.76 30.47
N TYR A 233 -36.02 -18.40 29.65
CA TYR A 233 -36.56 -19.24 28.58
C TYR A 233 -35.73 -19.24 27.28
N GLU A 234 -34.94 -18.20 27.00
CA GLU A 234 -34.06 -18.12 25.82
C GLU A 234 -32.66 -18.70 26.07
N LEU A 235 -32.26 -18.78 27.34
CA LEU A 235 -30.95 -19.28 27.79
C LEU A 235 -30.62 -20.69 27.27
N VAL A 236 -31.63 -21.56 27.10
CA VAL A 236 -31.44 -22.94 26.59
C VAL A 236 -30.85 -22.95 25.18
N PHE A 237 -31.17 -21.96 24.34
CA PHE A 237 -30.65 -21.85 22.98
C PHE A 237 -29.46 -20.88 22.88
N VAL A 238 -29.44 -19.82 23.67
CA VAL A 238 -28.38 -18.81 23.65
C VAL A 238 -27.08 -19.37 24.20
N ILE A 239 -27.10 -20.12 25.32
CA ILE A 239 -25.88 -20.66 25.94
C ILE A 239 -25.09 -21.54 24.96
N PRO A 240 -25.67 -22.57 24.30
CA PRO A 240 -24.90 -23.41 23.40
C PRO A 240 -24.33 -22.63 22.20
N VAL A 241 -25.11 -21.70 21.63
CA VAL A 241 -24.68 -20.93 20.45
C VAL A 241 -23.56 -19.95 20.80
N VAL A 242 -23.68 -19.19 21.88
CA VAL A 242 -22.64 -18.26 22.35
C VAL A 242 -21.40 -19.04 22.80
N THR A 243 -21.56 -20.18 23.47
CA THR A 243 -20.43 -21.01 23.94
C THR A 243 -19.67 -21.62 22.77
N VAL A 244 -20.36 -22.23 21.80
CA VAL A 244 -19.72 -22.82 20.63
C VAL A 244 -19.04 -21.75 19.78
N SER A 245 -19.72 -20.63 19.52
CA SER A 245 -19.14 -19.52 18.74
C SER A 245 -17.95 -18.88 19.46
N GLY A 246 -18.02 -18.69 20.77
CA GLY A 246 -16.93 -18.19 21.60
C GLY A 246 -15.74 -19.16 21.66
N LEU A 247 -15.96 -20.48 21.74
CA LEU A 247 -14.88 -21.47 21.66
C LEU A 247 -14.18 -21.43 20.30
N ILE A 248 -14.94 -21.34 19.21
CA ILE A 248 -14.39 -21.17 17.86
C ILE A 248 -13.57 -19.88 17.79
N TRP A 249 -14.09 -18.78 18.32
CA TRP A 249 -13.42 -17.47 18.38
C TRP A 249 -12.11 -17.55 19.16
N ILE A 250 -12.08 -18.16 20.35
CA ILE A 250 -10.85 -18.34 21.15
C ILE A 250 -9.83 -19.17 20.35
N CYS A 251 -10.27 -20.27 19.73
CA CYS A 251 -9.37 -21.10 18.92
C CYS A 251 -8.75 -20.35 17.74
N THR A 252 -9.54 -19.55 16.99
CA THR A 252 -9.03 -18.77 15.86
C THR A 252 -8.11 -17.64 16.34
N HIS A 253 -8.41 -17.00 17.47
CA HIS A 253 -7.63 -15.88 18.02
C HIS A 253 -6.30 -16.32 18.62
N MET A 254 -6.26 -17.51 19.22
CA MET A 254 -4.98 -18.15 19.59
C MET A 254 -4.08 -18.35 18.36
N GLY A 255 -4.67 -18.72 17.21
CA GLY A 255 -3.96 -18.82 15.94
C GLY A 255 -3.50 -17.45 15.41
N TYR A 256 -4.35 -16.42 15.52
CA TYR A 256 -4.05 -15.04 15.14
C TYR A 256 -2.87 -14.47 15.93
N ILE A 257 -2.96 -14.46 17.27
CA ILE A 257 -1.89 -13.97 18.16
C ILE A 257 -0.61 -14.74 17.90
N SER A 258 -0.68 -16.07 17.75
CA SER A 258 0.51 -16.86 17.49
C SER A 258 1.15 -16.51 16.13
N THR A 259 0.35 -16.19 15.11
CA THR A 259 0.84 -15.76 13.79
C THR A 259 1.53 -14.41 13.89
N GLU A 260 0.90 -13.46 14.58
CA GLU A 260 1.44 -12.13 14.85
C GLU A 260 2.75 -12.18 15.66
N PHE A 261 2.83 -13.09 16.63
CA PHE A 261 4.03 -13.27 17.46
C PHE A 261 5.21 -13.79 16.65
N VAL A 262 4.97 -14.81 15.82
CA VAL A 262 6.02 -15.37 14.94
C VAL A 262 6.48 -14.30 13.94
N LEU A 263 5.56 -13.52 13.38
CA LEU A 263 5.88 -12.42 12.46
C LEU A 263 6.71 -11.32 13.16
N ALA A 264 6.33 -10.90 14.36
CA ALA A 264 7.06 -9.90 15.13
C ALA A 264 8.50 -10.36 15.43
N ARG A 265 8.68 -11.62 15.84
CA ARG A 265 10.01 -12.20 16.06
C ARG A 265 10.87 -12.17 14.79
N LYS A 266 10.28 -12.56 13.66
CA LYS A 266 10.98 -12.59 12.35
C LYS A 266 11.35 -11.19 11.86
N LEU A 267 10.46 -10.22 12.03
CA LEU A 267 10.77 -8.81 11.75
C LEU A 267 11.90 -8.28 12.64
N ALA A 268 11.91 -8.63 13.92
CA ALA A 268 12.98 -8.25 14.83
C ALA A 268 14.33 -8.89 14.46
N GLU A 269 14.34 -10.14 13.98
CA GLU A 269 15.53 -10.78 13.43
C GLU A 269 16.04 -10.01 12.20
N CYS A 270 15.16 -9.67 11.25
CA CYS A 270 15.50 -8.84 10.08
C CYS A 270 16.08 -7.47 10.44
N GLN A 271 15.52 -6.81 11.46
CA GLN A 271 16.04 -5.53 11.99
C GLN A 271 17.43 -5.70 12.60
N ASP A 272 17.65 -6.74 13.41
CA ASP A 272 18.95 -7.02 14.01
C ASP A 272 20.02 -7.24 12.93
N PHE A 273 19.66 -7.90 11.82
CA PHE A 273 20.55 -8.02 10.66
C PHE A 273 20.79 -6.68 9.97
N PHE A 274 19.75 -5.88 9.75
CA PHE A 274 19.85 -4.55 9.15
C PHE A 274 20.81 -3.64 9.93
N HIS A 275 20.70 -3.63 11.27
CA HIS A 275 21.57 -2.81 12.12
C HIS A 275 23.01 -3.32 12.22
N LYS A 276 23.27 -4.60 11.92
CA LYS A 276 24.63 -5.19 11.90
C LYS A 276 25.37 -5.01 10.59
N LEU A 277 24.68 -4.61 9.51
CA LEU A 277 25.31 -4.34 8.22
C LEU A 277 26.13 -3.03 8.28
N PRO A 278 27.36 -2.98 7.74
CA PRO A 278 28.14 -1.75 7.68
C PRO A 278 27.36 -0.69 6.90
N THR A 279 27.28 0.53 7.45
CA THR A 279 26.68 1.71 6.82
C THR A 279 27.31 2.08 5.47
N GLN A 280 28.48 1.53 5.16
CA GLN A 280 29.18 1.67 3.86
C GLN A 280 28.66 0.74 2.75
N SER A 281 27.82 -0.26 3.06
CA SER A 281 27.13 -1.08 2.06
C SER A 281 25.89 -0.34 1.52
N GLY A 282 26.15 0.74 0.78
CA GLY A 282 25.14 1.63 0.23
C GLY A 282 24.08 0.88 -0.58
N GLY A 283 22.83 0.92 -0.10
CA GLY A 283 21.65 0.49 -0.86
C GLY A 283 20.86 -0.70 -0.29
N THR A 284 21.25 -1.33 0.81
CA THR A 284 20.44 -2.44 1.37
C THR A 284 19.24 -1.89 2.16
N SER A 285 18.02 -2.10 1.64
CA SER A 285 16.78 -1.71 2.32
C SER A 285 16.25 -2.84 3.22
N LEU A 286 15.49 -2.53 4.28
CA LEU A 286 14.87 -3.56 5.13
C LEU A 286 13.98 -4.56 4.34
N PRO A 287 13.16 -4.13 3.35
CA PRO A 287 12.44 -5.04 2.46
C PRO A 287 13.35 -5.99 1.67
N HIS A 288 14.56 -5.56 1.32
CA HIS A 288 15.55 -6.37 0.63
C HIS A 288 16.10 -7.48 1.55
N ILE A 289 16.34 -7.21 2.83
CA ILE A 289 16.76 -8.25 3.80
C ILE A 289 15.64 -9.27 4.02
N MET A 290 14.40 -8.79 4.17
CA MET A 290 13.21 -9.62 4.37
C MET A 290 12.91 -10.55 3.19
N SER A 291 13.33 -10.21 1.98
CA SER A 291 13.12 -11.03 0.77
C SER A 291 14.29 -11.98 0.46
N SER A 292 15.53 -11.61 0.83
CA SER A 292 16.74 -12.30 0.37
C SER A 292 17.37 -13.25 1.38
N LYS A 293 17.36 -12.89 2.67
CA LYS A 293 18.07 -13.65 3.71
C LYS A 293 17.13 -14.50 4.55
N GLU A 294 15.85 -14.16 4.58
CA GLU A 294 14.83 -14.88 5.33
C GLU A 294 13.72 -15.42 4.41
N PRO A 295 13.96 -16.53 3.68
CA PRO A 295 12.97 -17.14 2.78
C PRO A 295 11.66 -17.57 3.47
N GLY A 296 11.58 -17.48 4.81
CA GLY A 296 10.39 -17.80 5.60
C GLY A 296 9.34 -16.70 5.72
N VAL A 297 9.64 -15.40 5.53
CA VAL A 297 8.68 -14.33 5.85
C VAL A 297 7.51 -14.30 4.87
N ARG A 298 7.77 -14.38 3.55
CA ARG A 298 6.69 -14.47 2.54
C ARG A 298 5.83 -15.70 2.77
N HIS A 299 6.45 -16.86 2.99
CA HIS A 299 5.75 -18.12 3.24
C HIS A 299 4.90 -18.07 4.53
N LEU A 300 5.44 -17.51 5.60
CA LEU A 300 4.71 -17.22 6.85
C LEU A 300 3.50 -16.33 6.59
N CYS A 301 3.66 -15.26 5.81
CA CYS A 301 2.55 -14.37 5.48
C CYS A 301 1.47 -15.03 4.60
N LEU A 302 1.88 -15.93 3.69
CA LEU A 302 0.96 -16.69 2.84
C LEU A 302 0.07 -17.65 3.63
N ILE A 303 0.60 -18.24 4.71
CA ILE A 303 -0.15 -19.07 5.65
C ILE A 303 -0.94 -18.19 6.61
N GLY A 304 -0.30 -17.15 7.17
CA GLY A 304 -0.87 -16.24 8.16
C GLY A 304 -2.08 -15.47 7.65
N GLN A 305 -2.14 -15.10 6.37
CA GLN A 305 -3.33 -14.42 5.83
C GLN A 305 -4.59 -15.30 5.92
N GLN A 306 -4.46 -16.63 5.92
CA GLN A 306 -5.59 -17.55 6.07
C GLN A 306 -6.07 -17.58 7.52
N THR A 307 -5.14 -17.62 8.48
CA THR A 307 -5.45 -17.65 9.91
C THR A 307 -6.11 -16.35 10.36
N VAL A 308 -5.56 -15.20 9.93
CA VAL A 308 -6.12 -13.87 10.26
C VAL A 308 -7.46 -13.64 9.57
N ALA A 309 -7.65 -14.11 8.32
CA ALA A 309 -8.95 -14.04 7.66
C ALA A 309 -10.04 -14.85 8.40
N CYS A 310 -9.67 -16.01 8.95
CA CYS A 310 -10.57 -16.84 9.75
C CYS A 310 -10.89 -16.17 11.10
N ALA A 311 -9.90 -15.55 11.76
CA ALA A 311 -10.11 -14.78 12.99
C ALA A 311 -11.09 -13.62 12.76
N LEU A 312 -10.88 -12.83 11.71
CA LEU A 312 -11.77 -11.73 11.33
C LEU A 312 -13.21 -12.19 11.09
N LEU A 313 -13.40 -13.31 10.36
CA LEU A 313 -14.73 -13.87 10.17
C LEU A 313 -15.35 -14.32 11.50
N SER A 314 -14.59 -14.99 12.36
CA SER A 314 -15.09 -15.41 13.67
C SER A 314 -15.46 -14.23 14.57
N THR A 315 -14.74 -13.10 14.49
CA THR A 315 -15.07 -11.86 15.23
C THR A 315 -16.39 -11.27 14.77
N PHE A 316 -16.68 -11.24 13.47
CA PHE A 316 -18.00 -10.81 13.00
C PHE A 316 -19.13 -11.75 13.40
N ILE A 317 -18.90 -13.07 13.34
CA ILE A 317 -19.92 -14.05 13.74
C ILE A 317 -20.19 -13.95 15.24
N PHE A 318 -19.15 -13.96 16.06
CA PHE A 318 -19.29 -13.85 17.52
C PHE A 318 -19.85 -12.48 17.92
N GLY A 319 -19.39 -11.41 17.27
CA GLY A 319 -19.88 -10.05 17.42
C GLY A 319 -21.38 -9.90 17.12
N ALA A 320 -21.86 -10.56 16.06
CA ALA A 320 -23.27 -10.52 15.67
C ALA A 320 -24.16 -11.36 16.60
N ILE A 321 -23.67 -12.53 17.05
CA ILE A 321 -24.39 -13.41 17.98
C ILE A 321 -24.51 -12.75 19.37
N SER A 322 -23.45 -12.09 19.82
CA SER A 322 -23.38 -11.42 21.12
C SER A 322 -23.76 -9.93 21.03
N TRP A 323 -24.54 -9.51 20.03
CA TRP A 323 -24.90 -8.11 19.85
C TRP A 323 -25.73 -7.57 21.02
N ARG A 324 -25.34 -6.39 21.52
CA ARG A 324 -26.04 -5.68 22.61
C ARG A 324 -26.51 -4.31 22.11
N ARG A 325 -27.78 -3.99 22.35
CA ARG A 325 -28.39 -2.72 21.94
C ARG A 325 -28.37 -1.65 23.03
N GLU A 326 -28.27 -2.08 24.29
CA GLU A 326 -28.43 -1.18 25.45
C GLU A 326 -27.14 -0.45 25.84
N ASP A 327 -25.96 -0.93 25.42
CA ASP A 327 -24.66 -0.36 25.79
C ASP A 327 -23.85 0.02 24.54
N ALA A 328 -23.32 1.24 24.47
CA ALA A 328 -22.39 1.67 23.41
C ALA A 328 -20.97 1.08 23.58
N THR A 329 -20.65 0.57 24.76
CA THR A 329 -19.35 -0.05 25.08
C THR A 329 -19.06 -1.25 24.17
N TYR A 330 -20.02 -2.19 24.04
CA TYR A 330 -19.85 -3.41 23.26
C TYR A 330 -19.59 -3.17 21.76
N PRO A 331 -20.43 -2.41 21.03
CA PRO A 331 -20.19 -2.12 19.62
C PRO A 331 -18.88 -1.36 19.40
N SER A 332 -18.46 -0.53 20.36
CA SER A 332 -17.17 0.17 20.30
C SER A 332 -15.98 -0.78 20.40
N PHE A 333 -16.01 -1.77 21.30
CA PHE A 333 -14.98 -2.82 21.37
C PHE A 333 -14.96 -3.70 20.12
N LEU A 334 -16.13 -4.06 19.57
CA LEU A 334 -16.22 -4.81 18.32
C LEU A 334 -15.55 -4.05 17.17
N LEU A 335 -15.80 -2.74 17.05
CA LEU A 335 -15.15 -1.89 16.05
C LEU A 335 -13.63 -1.85 16.24
N ILE A 336 -13.15 -1.66 17.47
CA ILE A 336 -11.72 -1.65 17.80
C ILE A 336 -11.05 -2.95 17.33
N ILE A 337 -11.58 -4.11 17.71
CA ILE A 337 -10.98 -5.41 17.41
C ILE A 337 -11.05 -5.71 15.91
N ALA A 338 -12.23 -5.57 15.29
CA ALA A 338 -12.38 -5.78 13.86
C ALA A 338 -11.46 -4.85 13.04
N GLY A 339 -11.26 -3.61 13.50
CA GLY A 339 -10.35 -2.66 12.89
C GLY A 339 -8.88 -3.04 13.03
N ILE A 340 -8.46 -3.58 14.18
CA ILE A 340 -7.10 -4.11 14.39
C ILE A 340 -6.86 -5.33 13.49
N GLU A 341 -7.78 -6.28 13.46
CA GLU A 341 -7.69 -7.48 12.61
C GLU A 341 -7.67 -7.13 11.12
N CYS A 342 -8.48 -6.16 10.68
CA CYS A 342 -8.44 -5.64 9.31
C CYS A 342 -7.07 -5.08 8.94
N CYS A 343 -6.44 -4.35 9.86
CA CYS A 343 -5.11 -3.78 9.71
C CYS A 343 -4.04 -4.89 9.62
N SER A 344 -4.09 -5.87 10.52
CA SER A 344 -3.20 -7.04 10.52
C SER A 344 -3.34 -7.88 9.25
N PHE A 345 -4.58 -8.15 8.81
CA PHE A 345 -4.86 -8.86 7.57
C PHE A 345 -4.29 -8.13 6.36
N ALA A 346 -4.51 -6.81 6.26
CA ALA A 346 -3.99 -6.01 5.17
C ALA A 346 -2.45 -6.05 5.12
N ARG A 347 -1.79 -5.87 6.27
CA ARG A 347 -0.33 -5.93 6.38
C ARG A 347 0.24 -7.29 5.93
N ILE A 348 -0.27 -8.38 6.51
CA ILE A 348 0.19 -9.74 6.20
C ILE A 348 -0.04 -10.06 4.73
N ARG A 349 -1.20 -9.67 4.18
CA ARG A 349 -1.50 -9.94 2.78
C ARG A 349 -0.69 -9.10 1.81
N GLU A 350 -0.45 -7.83 2.11
CA GLU A 350 0.43 -7.00 1.30
C GLU A 350 1.86 -7.55 1.28
N LEU A 351 2.35 -8.02 2.43
CA LEU A 351 3.61 -8.76 2.50
C LEU A 351 3.55 -10.06 1.69
N ALA A 352 2.50 -10.88 1.83
CA ALA A 352 2.38 -12.14 1.10
C ALA A 352 2.41 -11.97 -0.42
N VAL A 353 1.83 -10.87 -0.93
CA VAL A 353 1.68 -10.59 -2.36
C VAL A 353 2.85 -9.79 -2.96
N LYS A 354 3.52 -8.96 -2.15
CA LYS A 354 4.56 -8.03 -2.63
C LYS A 354 5.96 -8.27 -2.06
N LEU A 355 6.10 -9.04 -0.98
CA LEU A 355 7.40 -9.35 -0.42
C LEU A 355 7.99 -10.56 -1.15
N GLY A 356 9.17 -10.38 -1.71
CA GLY A 356 9.86 -11.44 -2.45
C GLY A 356 9.29 -11.67 -3.84
N GLY A 357 9.95 -12.54 -4.60
CA GLY A 357 9.64 -12.80 -5.99
C GLY A 357 10.93 -13.08 -6.74
N THR A 358 10.93 -14.14 -7.53
CA THR A 358 12.08 -14.45 -8.37
C THR A 358 12.02 -13.56 -9.60
N CYS A 359 13.10 -12.80 -9.83
CA CYS A 359 13.18 -11.90 -10.96
C CYS A 359 14.39 -12.26 -11.81
N ALA A 360 14.19 -12.35 -13.12
CA ALA A 360 15.26 -12.56 -14.07
C ALA A 360 15.27 -11.44 -15.11
N ALA A 361 16.45 -10.98 -15.49
CA ALA A 361 16.61 -9.92 -16.47
C ALA A 361 17.55 -10.28 -17.62
N TYR A 362 17.27 -9.70 -18.76
CA TYR A 362 18.14 -9.65 -19.93
C TYR A 362 18.25 -8.21 -20.42
N ALA A 363 19.48 -7.74 -20.64
CA ALA A 363 19.77 -6.41 -21.14
C ALA A 363 20.38 -6.50 -22.54
N LEU A 364 19.76 -5.84 -23.51
CA LEU A 364 20.22 -5.74 -24.89
C LEU A 364 20.51 -4.27 -25.24
N ILE A 365 21.76 -3.96 -25.55
CA ILE A 365 22.19 -2.62 -25.92
C ILE A 365 22.70 -2.64 -27.36
N THR A 366 22.08 -1.82 -28.23
CA THR A 366 22.49 -1.68 -29.62
C THR A 366 23.23 -0.34 -29.84
N PRO A 367 24.24 -0.31 -30.72
CA PRO A 367 24.98 0.90 -31.01
C PRO A 367 24.07 1.91 -31.74
N THR A 368 24.14 3.18 -31.35
CA THR A 368 23.27 4.24 -31.90
C THR A 368 23.79 4.89 -33.18
N THR A 369 24.62 4.19 -33.95
CA THR A 369 25.25 4.75 -35.17
C THR A 369 25.01 3.93 -36.42
N ALA A 370 24.25 2.83 -36.32
CA ALA A 370 23.89 2.07 -37.51
C ALA A 370 22.49 2.44 -37.98
N ALA A 371 22.43 2.89 -39.23
CA ALA A 371 21.26 2.99 -40.09
C ALA A 371 20.37 4.24 -39.96
N ASN A 372 20.69 5.26 -40.77
CA ASN A 372 19.66 5.66 -41.74
C ASN A 372 19.23 4.35 -42.42
N ALA A 373 17.97 3.94 -42.26
CA ALA A 373 17.42 2.68 -42.77
C ALA A 373 17.61 2.45 -44.30
N HIS A 374 18.23 3.41 -45.00
CA HIS A 374 18.48 3.45 -46.43
C HIS A 374 19.94 3.67 -46.87
N GLN A 375 20.92 3.83 -45.96
CA GLN A 375 22.32 4.03 -46.36
C GLN A 375 23.25 3.01 -45.70
N GLY A 376 24.06 2.38 -46.55
CA GLY A 376 24.96 1.28 -46.20
C GLY A 376 26.02 1.64 -45.14
N VAL A 377 26.70 0.60 -44.69
CA VAL A 377 27.74 0.60 -43.65
C VAL A 377 28.69 1.78 -43.79
N THR A 378 28.51 2.82 -42.96
CA THR A 378 29.42 3.95 -42.84
C THR A 378 30.46 3.65 -41.77
N LEU A 379 31.75 3.69 -42.14
CA LEU A 379 32.85 3.62 -41.19
C LEU A 379 32.79 4.84 -40.27
N LEU A 380 32.60 4.58 -38.97
CA LEU A 380 32.58 5.63 -37.96
C LEU A 380 34.00 6.13 -37.68
N PRO A 381 34.19 7.45 -37.47
CA PRO A 381 35.43 7.98 -36.91
C PRO A 381 35.77 7.29 -35.58
N THR A 382 37.05 7.05 -35.33
CA THR A 382 37.53 6.36 -34.12
C THR A 382 37.08 7.04 -32.83
N GLY A 383 36.97 8.37 -32.81
CA GLY A 383 36.44 9.13 -31.67
C GLY A 383 34.96 8.84 -31.37
N SER A 384 34.13 8.66 -32.41
CA SER A 384 32.71 8.34 -32.26
C SER A 384 32.49 6.90 -31.77
N LEU A 385 33.34 5.96 -32.21
CA LEU A 385 33.33 4.58 -31.70
C LEU A 385 33.71 4.49 -30.22
N GLN A 386 34.73 5.24 -29.80
CA GLN A 386 35.15 5.29 -28.40
C GLN A 386 34.03 5.82 -27.50
N GLN A 387 33.40 6.94 -27.89
CA GLN A 387 32.29 7.54 -27.14
C GLN A 387 31.09 6.59 -26.99
N GLN A 388 30.80 5.78 -28.01
CA GLN A 388 29.74 4.77 -27.94
C GLN A 388 30.08 3.61 -27.03
N ASN A 389 31.33 3.15 -27.06
CA ASN A 389 31.78 2.07 -26.18
C ASN A 389 31.77 2.52 -24.71
N ASP A 390 32.21 3.75 -24.43
CA ASP A 390 32.18 4.33 -23.09
C ASP A 390 30.73 4.44 -22.57
N ARG A 391 29.80 4.87 -23.44
CA ARG A 391 28.38 4.93 -23.12
C ARG A 391 27.74 3.54 -22.93
N ALA A 392 28.03 2.57 -23.78
CA ALA A 392 27.52 1.22 -23.61
C ALA A 392 28.02 0.61 -22.29
N THR A 393 29.29 0.82 -21.97
CA THR A 393 29.90 0.37 -20.70
C THR A 393 29.24 1.05 -19.49
N SER A 394 28.93 2.35 -19.58
CA SER A 394 28.23 3.05 -18.49
C SER A 394 26.79 2.52 -18.29
N LEU A 395 26.06 2.22 -19.37
CA LEU A 395 24.72 1.64 -19.31
C LEU A 395 24.72 0.22 -18.73
N ILE A 396 25.67 -0.61 -19.17
CA ILE A 396 25.88 -1.96 -18.62
C ILE A 396 26.14 -1.85 -17.12
N THR A 397 27.04 -0.96 -16.71
CA THR A 397 27.38 -0.74 -15.29
C THR A 397 26.17 -0.28 -14.48
N ALA A 398 25.37 0.66 -15.02
CA ALA A 398 24.15 1.13 -14.37
C ALA A 398 23.11 -0.02 -14.21
N MET A 399 22.93 -0.84 -15.25
CA MET A 399 22.02 -1.99 -15.20
C MET A 399 22.51 -3.10 -14.28
N HIS A 400 23.82 -3.40 -14.25
CA HIS A 400 24.39 -4.35 -13.27
C HIS A 400 24.19 -3.85 -11.85
N ARG A 401 24.37 -2.54 -11.60
CA ARG A 401 24.09 -1.93 -10.31
C ARG A 401 22.60 -2.08 -9.96
N PHE A 402 21.69 -1.81 -10.89
CA PHE A 402 20.26 -2.00 -10.71
C PHE A 402 19.90 -3.47 -10.40
N PHE A 403 20.40 -4.43 -11.20
CA PHE A 403 20.15 -5.85 -10.97
C PHE A 403 20.69 -6.33 -9.62
N SER A 404 21.86 -5.82 -9.21
CA SER A 404 22.45 -6.15 -7.91
C SER A 404 21.63 -5.57 -6.75
N LEU A 405 21.15 -4.33 -6.88
CA LEU A 405 20.33 -3.65 -5.86
C LEU A 405 18.97 -4.32 -5.65
N TYR A 406 18.37 -4.87 -6.70
CA TYR A 406 17.05 -5.50 -6.66
C TYR A 406 17.10 -7.03 -6.72
N LEU A 407 18.29 -7.64 -6.58
CA LEU A 407 18.53 -9.10 -6.63
C LEU A 407 17.92 -9.78 -7.86
N VAL A 408 17.98 -9.08 -8.99
CA VAL A 408 17.52 -9.61 -10.25
C VAL A 408 18.59 -10.54 -10.78
N GLU A 409 18.21 -11.78 -11.09
CA GLU A 409 19.14 -12.73 -11.71
C GLU A 409 19.45 -12.26 -13.13
N ASN A 410 20.70 -11.86 -13.34
CA ASN A 410 21.17 -11.46 -14.65
C ASN A 410 21.44 -12.70 -15.51
N ILE A 411 20.67 -12.84 -16.60
CA ILE A 411 20.84 -13.91 -17.59
C ILE A 411 21.88 -13.53 -18.65
N GLY A 412 22.03 -12.23 -18.92
CA GLY A 412 23.01 -11.69 -19.84
C GLY A 412 22.83 -10.20 -20.06
N CYS A 413 23.95 -9.52 -20.26
CA CYS A 413 24.03 -8.15 -20.77
C CYS A 413 24.80 -8.20 -22.09
N ASP A 414 24.10 -8.13 -23.22
CA ASP A 414 24.74 -8.16 -24.53
C ASP A 414 24.89 -6.75 -25.10
N TYR A 415 26.10 -6.42 -25.53
CA TYR A 415 26.38 -5.24 -26.35
C TYR A 415 26.61 -5.67 -27.79
N SER A 416 25.70 -5.24 -28.67
CA SER A 416 25.67 -5.69 -30.07
C SER A 416 26.66 -4.91 -30.95
N THR A 417 27.96 -5.08 -30.75
CA THR A 417 29.01 -4.53 -31.66
C THR A 417 29.31 -5.42 -32.85
N THR A 418 29.02 -6.71 -32.75
CA THR A 418 29.35 -7.73 -33.74
C THR A 418 28.08 -8.46 -34.17
N GLY A 419 27.32 -7.85 -35.10
CA GLY A 419 26.28 -8.52 -35.89
C GLY A 419 25.38 -9.51 -35.15
N LEU A 420 24.79 -9.11 -34.00
CA LEU A 420 23.78 -9.93 -33.35
C LEU A 420 22.59 -10.08 -34.31
N SER A 421 22.44 -11.26 -34.89
CA SER A 421 21.36 -11.51 -35.84
C SER A 421 20.01 -11.47 -35.14
N ARG A 422 18.95 -11.08 -35.84
CA ARG A 422 17.57 -11.17 -35.33
C ARG A 422 17.24 -12.56 -34.76
N ALA A 423 17.66 -13.62 -35.44
CA ALA A 423 17.42 -14.99 -34.97
C ALA A 423 18.10 -15.28 -33.61
N THR A 424 19.33 -14.79 -33.42
CA THR A 424 20.05 -14.94 -32.15
C THR A 424 19.42 -14.13 -31.02
N ALA A 425 18.92 -12.93 -31.30
CA ALA A 425 18.21 -12.11 -30.32
C ALA A 425 16.87 -12.75 -29.92
N GLU A 426 16.08 -13.24 -30.90
CA GLU A 426 14.83 -13.95 -30.63
C GLU A 426 15.08 -15.23 -29.81
N GLU A 427 16.14 -15.99 -30.09
CA GLU A 427 16.49 -17.19 -29.33
C GLU A 427 16.93 -16.85 -27.89
N LYS A 428 17.70 -15.78 -27.70
CA LYS A 428 18.04 -15.30 -26.34
C LYS A 428 16.81 -14.84 -25.55
N LEU A 429 15.81 -14.25 -26.22
CA LEU A 429 14.54 -13.92 -25.59
C LEU A 429 13.72 -15.17 -25.24
N ARG A 430 13.70 -16.18 -26.11
CA ARG A 430 13.08 -17.48 -25.83
C ARG A 430 13.73 -18.16 -24.64
N THR A 431 15.06 -18.22 -24.58
CA THR A 431 15.80 -18.82 -23.46
C THR A 431 15.56 -18.05 -22.16
N LEU A 432 15.47 -16.72 -22.20
CA LEU A 432 15.07 -15.89 -21.06
C LEU A 432 13.68 -16.30 -20.54
N PHE A 433 12.65 -16.29 -21.39
CA PHE A 433 11.27 -16.53 -20.95
C PHE A 433 10.99 -17.98 -20.56
N THR A 434 11.77 -18.92 -21.08
CA THR A 434 11.71 -20.34 -20.72
C THR A 434 12.53 -20.69 -19.48
N LYS A 435 13.46 -19.82 -19.06
CA LYS A 435 14.33 -20.07 -17.90
C LYS A 435 13.50 -20.27 -16.63
N ARG A 436 13.90 -21.27 -15.84
CA ARG A 436 13.28 -21.67 -14.56
C ARG A 436 14.20 -21.39 -13.39
N THR A 437 13.61 -21.26 -12.21
CA THR A 437 14.33 -20.97 -10.95
C THR A 437 15.24 -22.14 -10.56
N LYS A 438 16.41 -21.83 -9.99
CA LYS A 438 17.41 -22.84 -9.60
C LYS A 438 16.95 -23.77 -8.46
N ASP A 439 16.03 -23.30 -7.62
CA ASP A 439 15.58 -24.05 -6.43
C ASP A 439 14.42 -25.02 -6.73
N ASP A 440 13.68 -24.78 -7.81
CA ASP A 440 12.59 -25.63 -8.28
C ASP A 440 12.60 -25.64 -9.82
N GLU A 441 13.13 -26.72 -10.41
CA GLU A 441 13.20 -26.92 -11.87
C GLU A 441 11.82 -26.95 -12.56
N ALA A 442 10.72 -27.05 -11.79
CA ALA A 442 9.36 -26.94 -12.30
C ALA A 442 8.80 -25.51 -12.27
N ALA A 443 9.50 -24.54 -11.67
CA ALA A 443 8.99 -23.18 -11.47
C ALA A 443 9.65 -22.14 -12.38
N LYS A 444 8.84 -21.40 -13.14
CA LYS A 444 9.26 -20.17 -13.85
C LYS A 444 9.51 -19.01 -12.87
N TYR A 445 10.24 -18.00 -13.32
CA TYR A 445 10.41 -16.77 -12.54
C TYR A 445 9.07 -16.02 -12.42
N ASP A 446 8.84 -15.39 -11.27
CA ASP A 446 7.65 -14.57 -11.04
C ASP A 446 7.65 -13.35 -11.99
N THR A 447 8.82 -12.73 -12.22
CA THR A 447 8.98 -11.52 -13.05
C THR A 447 10.15 -11.64 -14.03
N TYR A 448 9.89 -11.40 -15.32
CA TYR A 448 10.92 -11.25 -16.35
C TYR A 448 11.10 -9.78 -16.71
N ILE A 449 12.33 -9.30 -16.79
CA ILE A 449 12.68 -7.94 -17.21
C ILE A 449 13.45 -8.03 -18.53
N PHE A 450 12.96 -7.33 -19.54
CA PHE A 450 13.69 -7.11 -20.78
C PHE A 450 14.05 -5.64 -20.89
N TYR A 451 15.35 -5.35 -20.87
CA TYR A 451 15.88 -4.02 -21.09
C TYR A 451 16.42 -3.87 -22.50
N TYR A 452 15.98 -2.83 -23.20
CA TYR A 452 16.48 -2.46 -24.52
C TYR A 452 16.87 -0.98 -24.58
N SER A 453 18.08 -0.70 -25.06
CA SER A 453 18.51 0.65 -25.40
C SER A 453 19.10 0.68 -26.80
N GLY A 454 18.60 1.57 -27.65
CA GLY A 454 18.98 1.57 -29.05
C GLY A 454 18.18 2.53 -29.93
N ILE A 455 18.43 2.45 -31.24
CA ILE A 455 17.61 3.12 -32.26
C ILE A 455 16.34 2.30 -32.51
N THR A 456 15.25 3.01 -32.75
CA THR A 456 13.96 2.46 -33.18
C THR A 456 13.54 3.11 -34.48
N ALA A 457 12.92 2.34 -35.37
CA ALA A 457 12.20 2.88 -36.52
C ALA A 457 10.92 3.61 -36.08
N ASP A 458 10.29 4.36 -36.98
CA ASP A 458 9.09 5.17 -36.69
C ASP A 458 7.88 4.34 -36.25
N ASP A 459 7.84 3.07 -36.63
CA ASP A 459 6.86 2.06 -36.20
C ASP A 459 7.15 1.50 -34.78
N GLY A 460 8.27 1.91 -34.17
CA GLY A 460 8.73 1.46 -32.86
C GLY A 460 9.55 0.16 -32.90
N SER A 461 9.86 -0.37 -34.09
CA SER A 461 10.66 -1.57 -34.24
C SER A 461 12.11 -1.34 -33.79
N CYS A 462 12.63 -2.23 -32.95
CA CYS A 462 14.00 -2.20 -32.47
C CYS A 462 14.96 -2.56 -33.61
N VAL A 463 15.90 -1.67 -33.93
CA VAL A 463 16.92 -1.92 -34.95
C VAL A 463 18.11 -2.63 -34.31
N LEU A 464 18.45 -3.80 -34.84
CA LEU A 464 19.61 -4.59 -34.43
C LEU A 464 20.84 -4.21 -35.27
N ALA A 465 22.03 -4.64 -34.83
CA ALA A 465 23.28 -4.26 -35.49
C ALA A 465 23.45 -4.83 -36.91
N ASP A 466 22.69 -5.87 -37.28
CA ASP A 466 22.61 -6.44 -38.63
C ASP A 466 21.67 -5.65 -39.56
N GLY A 467 21.02 -4.58 -39.06
CA GLY A 467 20.00 -3.82 -39.77
C GLY A 467 18.62 -4.50 -39.78
N ALA A 468 18.48 -5.67 -39.16
CA ALA A 468 17.19 -6.33 -39.00
C ALA A 468 16.36 -5.60 -37.95
N MET A 469 15.05 -5.59 -38.17
CA MET A 469 14.07 -4.96 -37.29
C MET A 469 13.32 -6.03 -36.49
N MET A 470 13.20 -5.80 -35.19
CA MET A 470 12.38 -6.60 -34.29
C MET A 470 11.16 -5.77 -33.86
N SER A 471 10.00 -6.15 -34.36
CA SER A 471 8.76 -5.41 -34.08
C SER A 471 8.29 -5.64 -32.64
N PRO A 472 7.56 -4.66 -32.05
CA PRO A 472 7.00 -4.81 -30.71
C PRO A 472 6.07 -6.02 -30.58
N GLU A 473 5.27 -6.28 -31.62
CA GLU A 473 4.36 -7.41 -31.69
C GLU A 473 5.10 -8.74 -31.64
N ARG A 474 6.24 -8.86 -32.33
CA ARG A 474 7.03 -10.09 -32.33
C ARG A 474 7.56 -10.44 -30.94
N VAL A 475 8.02 -9.45 -30.16
CA VAL A 475 8.48 -9.68 -28.78
C VAL A 475 7.33 -10.17 -27.89
N LEU A 476 6.15 -9.57 -28.06
CA LEU A 476 4.94 -9.98 -27.33
C LEU A 476 4.47 -11.38 -27.75
N ASP A 477 4.62 -11.74 -29.02
CA ASP A 477 4.29 -13.08 -29.50
C ASP A 477 5.26 -14.13 -28.94
N ILE A 478 6.57 -13.85 -28.88
CA ILE A 478 7.55 -14.74 -28.23
C ILE A 478 7.19 -14.93 -26.74
N TRP A 479 6.76 -13.87 -26.06
CA TRP A 479 6.25 -13.96 -24.69
C TRP A 479 5.00 -14.85 -24.61
N ARG A 480 4.02 -14.67 -25.50
CA ARG A 480 2.80 -15.51 -25.54
C ARG A 480 3.12 -16.97 -25.79
N GLU A 481 3.99 -17.25 -26.75
CA GLU A 481 4.46 -18.61 -27.06
C GLU A 481 5.06 -19.25 -25.79
N SER A 482 5.91 -18.51 -25.06
CA SER A 482 6.49 -19.02 -23.80
C SER A 482 5.46 -19.23 -22.67
N CYS A 483 4.33 -18.53 -22.70
CA CYS A 483 3.25 -18.67 -21.72
C CYS A 483 2.21 -19.72 -22.12
N ALA A 484 2.10 -20.08 -23.41
CA ALA A 484 1.09 -21.00 -23.92
C ALA A 484 1.28 -22.44 -23.40
N ASP A 485 2.52 -22.82 -23.09
CA ASP A 485 2.86 -24.17 -22.65
C ASP A 485 2.46 -24.48 -21.20
N ASP A 486 2.17 -23.46 -20.36
CA ASP A 486 1.93 -23.64 -18.92
C ASP A 486 0.61 -22.98 -18.47
N GLU A 487 -0.51 -23.71 -18.55
CA GLU A 487 -1.83 -23.26 -18.04
C GLU A 487 -1.84 -22.93 -16.54
N CYS A 488 -0.83 -23.39 -15.79
CA CYS A 488 -0.83 -23.38 -14.33
C CYS A 488 0.07 -22.31 -13.69
N VAL A 489 0.93 -21.58 -14.44
CA VAL A 489 1.91 -20.63 -13.89
C VAL A 489 1.81 -19.26 -14.56
N THR A 490 1.30 -18.26 -13.82
CA THR A 490 1.23 -16.88 -14.31
C THR A 490 2.51 -16.11 -13.94
N SER A 491 3.38 -15.89 -14.92
CA SER A 491 4.51 -14.95 -14.81
C SER A 491 4.15 -13.58 -15.39
N ARG A 492 4.92 -12.54 -15.05
CA ARG A 492 4.76 -11.19 -15.63
C ARG A 492 6.01 -10.72 -16.37
N LEU A 493 5.81 -9.86 -17.36
CA LEU A 493 6.86 -9.25 -18.16
C LEU A 493 6.93 -7.74 -17.92
N LEU A 494 8.13 -7.23 -17.68
CA LEU A 494 8.44 -5.82 -17.60
C LEU A 494 9.41 -5.45 -18.71
N LEU A 495 9.01 -4.48 -19.53
CA LEU A 495 9.80 -3.94 -20.63
C LEU A 495 10.39 -2.59 -20.19
N LEU A 496 11.70 -2.47 -20.16
CA LEU A 496 12.41 -1.22 -19.89
C LEU A 496 13.06 -0.75 -21.20
N LEU A 497 12.50 0.28 -21.83
CA LEU A 497 12.93 0.72 -23.16
C LEU A 497 13.47 2.14 -23.10
N ASP A 498 14.72 2.30 -23.52
CA ASP A 498 15.37 3.60 -23.67
C ASP A 498 15.51 3.91 -25.16
N VAL A 499 14.44 4.46 -25.74
CA VAL A 499 14.21 4.58 -27.18
C VAL A 499 13.47 5.87 -27.53
N ILE A 500 13.78 6.41 -28.72
CA ILE A 500 13.22 7.68 -29.22
C ILE A 500 11.74 7.52 -29.61
N ALA A 501 11.39 6.48 -30.38
CA ALA A 501 10.02 6.23 -30.84
C ALA A 501 9.28 5.29 -29.88
N SER A 502 8.86 5.81 -28.73
CA SER A 502 8.26 5.01 -27.66
C SER A 502 6.73 4.86 -27.71
N GLU A 503 6.02 5.67 -28.49
CA GLU A 503 4.55 5.63 -28.57
C GLU A 503 3.95 4.30 -29.05
N PRO A 504 4.53 3.61 -30.06
CA PRO A 504 3.99 2.33 -30.53
C PRO A 504 4.00 1.27 -29.43
N TRP A 505 5.05 1.23 -28.61
CA TRP A 505 5.16 0.34 -27.45
C TRP A 505 4.10 0.64 -26.38
N LEU A 506 3.86 1.91 -26.08
CA LEU A 506 2.83 2.31 -25.12
C LEU A 506 1.42 1.88 -25.58
N LYS A 507 1.12 2.01 -26.87
CA LYS A 507 -0.17 1.59 -27.46
C LYS A 507 -0.30 0.08 -27.51
N ALA A 508 0.74 -0.64 -27.93
CA ALA A 508 0.76 -2.09 -28.01
C ALA A 508 0.48 -2.72 -26.65
N VAL A 509 1.22 -2.31 -25.60
CA VAL A 509 1.06 -2.85 -24.24
C VAL A 509 -0.28 -2.44 -23.61
N GLY A 510 -0.73 -1.20 -23.84
CA GLY A 510 -2.01 -0.72 -23.31
C GLY A 510 -3.25 -1.45 -23.88
N ASN A 511 -3.13 -2.00 -25.10
CA ASN A 511 -4.19 -2.76 -25.75
C ASN A 511 -4.27 -4.23 -25.31
N LEU A 512 -3.25 -4.75 -24.60
CA LEU A 512 -3.23 -6.12 -24.12
C LEU A 512 -4.30 -6.38 -23.05
N ARG A 513 -5.12 -7.42 -23.28
CA ARG A 513 -6.26 -7.76 -22.41
C ARG A 513 -5.98 -8.90 -21.43
N HIS A 514 -5.21 -9.91 -21.83
CA HIS A 514 -5.11 -11.18 -21.11
C HIS A 514 -3.76 -11.40 -20.42
N GLU A 515 -2.72 -10.68 -20.83
CA GLU A 515 -1.35 -10.85 -20.34
C GLU A 515 -0.99 -9.86 -19.22
N TYR A 516 0.06 -10.18 -18.46
CA TYR A 516 0.62 -9.32 -17.41
C TYR A 516 1.90 -8.65 -17.90
N VAL A 517 1.74 -7.61 -18.74
CA VAL A 517 2.86 -6.84 -19.30
C VAL A 517 2.80 -5.39 -18.83
N ALA A 518 3.96 -4.81 -18.53
CA ALA A 518 4.16 -3.39 -18.31
C ALA A 518 5.37 -2.89 -19.11
N VAL A 519 5.34 -1.63 -19.52
CA VAL A 519 6.45 -0.98 -20.22
C VAL A 519 6.77 0.36 -19.58
N GLN A 520 8.06 0.62 -19.36
CA GLN A 520 8.62 1.91 -18.99
C GLN A 520 9.43 2.44 -20.16
N THR A 521 9.11 3.65 -20.61
CA THR A 521 9.80 4.34 -21.70
C THR A 521 10.04 5.81 -21.36
N CYS A 522 10.64 6.53 -22.29
CA CYS A 522 10.77 7.97 -22.27
C CYS A 522 9.97 8.64 -23.40
N LYS A 523 9.53 9.87 -23.19
CA LYS A 523 9.01 10.79 -24.22
C LYS A 523 9.92 11.99 -24.30
N LEU A 524 10.34 12.35 -25.51
CA LEU A 524 11.09 13.56 -25.76
C LEU A 524 10.16 14.78 -25.75
N VAL A 525 10.44 15.73 -24.88
CA VAL A 525 9.77 17.03 -24.88
C VAL A 525 10.49 17.89 -25.92
N LYS A 526 9.81 18.18 -27.03
CA LYS A 526 10.37 19.04 -28.08
C LYS A 526 10.61 20.46 -27.56
N LYS A 527 11.81 20.73 -27.08
CA LYS A 527 12.42 22.06 -27.08
C LYS A 527 13.49 22.00 -28.16
N ASP A 528 13.24 22.57 -29.35
CA ASP A 528 14.18 22.77 -30.47
C ASP A 528 14.83 21.55 -31.17
N VAL A 529 15.11 21.73 -32.46
CA VAL A 529 15.70 20.71 -33.36
C VAL A 529 17.13 20.34 -32.95
N GLU A 530 17.86 21.27 -32.35
CA GLU A 530 19.24 21.07 -31.87
C GLU A 530 19.29 20.21 -30.59
N THR A 531 18.33 20.38 -29.67
CA THR A 531 18.23 19.60 -28.43
C THR A 531 17.69 18.19 -28.68
N ALA A 532 16.84 18.01 -29.70
CA ALA A 532 16.45 16.68 -30.21
C ALA A 532 17.64 15.95 -30.87
N ALA A 533 18.58 16.67 -31.49
CA ALA A 533 19.82 16.11 -32.03
C ALA A 533 20.85 15.77 -30.93
N ALA A 534 20.74 16.39 -29.74
CA ALA A 534 21.62 16.16 -28.60
C ALA A 534 21.19 14.97 -27.70
N TYR A 535 19.96 14.46 -27.84
CA TYR A 535 19.52 13.31 -27.05
C TYR A 535 20.17 12.02 -27.54
N SER A 536 21.08 11.49 -26.71
CA SER A 536 21.57 10.13 -26.87
C SER A 536 20.74 9.18 -25.99
N PRO A 537 20.23 8.05 -26.53
CA PRO A 537 19.56 7.02 -25.71
C PRO A 537 20.44 6.64 -24.50
N GLY A 538 19.91 6.22 -23.37
CA GLY A 538 20.72 5.87 -22.19
C GLY A 538 20.84 6.97 -21.13
N THR A 539 20.63 8.23 -21.50
CA THR A 539 20.44 9.33 -20.53
C THR A 539 19.25 9.06 -19.62
N PHE A 540 18.13 8.61 -20.19
CA PHE A 540 16.95 8.15 -19.44
C PHE A 540 17.28 7.02 -18.46
N THR A 541 18.04 6.02 -18.89
CA THR A 541 18.43 4.89 -18.05
C THR A 541 19.23 5.33 -16.83
N GLY A 542 20.20 6.23 -17.00
CA GLY A 542 21.00 6.76 -15.90
C GLY A 542 20.14 7.45 -14.85
N ASP A 543 19.28 8.38 -15.30
CA ASP A 543 18.37 9.14 -14.43
C ASP A 543 17.36 8.22 -13.74
N TRP A 544 16.81 7.24 -14.46
CA TRP A 544 15.85 6.29 -13.89
C TRP A 544 16.46 5.38 -12.82
N VAL A 545 17.67 4.87 -13.05
CA VAL A 545 18.38 4.03 -12.06
C VAL A 545 18.76 4.86 -10.85
N GLN A 546 19.26 6.09 -11.05
CA GLN A 546 19.62 7.00 -9.97
C GLN A 546 18.40 7.41 -9.15
N TRP A 547 17.28 7.73 -9.78
CA TRP A 547 16.03 8.05 -9.09
C TRP A 547 15.55 6.89 -8.22
N ASN A 548 15.59 5.65 -8.73
CA ASN A 548 15.21 4.48 -7.94
C ASN A 548 16.21 4.21 -6.79
N TYR A 549 17.49 4.54 -6.97
CA TYR A 549 18.48 4.45 -5.90
C TYR A 549 18.24 5.51 -4.79
N ASP A 550 17.96 6.76 -5.18
CA ASP A 550 17.69 7.86 -4.26
C ASP A 550 16.39 7.64 -3.48
N LEU A 551 15.38 7.05 -4.13
CA LEU A 551 14.15 6.60 -3.49
C LEU A 551 14.44 5.58 -2.37
N THR A 552 15.29 4.58 -2.64
CA THR A 552 15.64 3.56 -1.64
C THR A 552 16.42 4.13 -0.45
N ASN A 553 17.15 5.23 -0.64
CA ASN A 553 17.90 5.90 0.42
C ASN A 553 17.11 7.01 1.14
N GLY A 554 15.85 7.23 0.77
CA GLY A 554 14.98 8.22 1.41
C GLY A 554 15.32 9.68 1.07
N ALA A 555 16.07 9.92 -0.02
CA ALA A 555 16.28 11.27 -0.53
C ALA A 555 15.03 11.77 -1.27
N THR A 556 14.74 13.07 -1.18
CA THR A 556 13.60 13.70 -1.87
C THR A 556 13.84 13.68 -3.38
N CYS A 557 13.14 12.81 -4.10
CA CYS A 557 13.30 12.59 -5.55
C CYS A 557 12.53 13.60 -6.44
N ALA A 558 12.31 14.82 -5.95
CA ALA A 558 11.48 15.84 -6.62
C ALA A 558 12.15 16.43 -7.88
N SER A 559 13.49 16.37 -7.98
CA SER A 559 14.25 17.07 -9.02
C SER A 559 13.89 16.64 -10.45
N TRP A 560 13.64 15.35 -10.71
CA TRP A 560 13.47 14.88 -12.10
C TRP A 560 12.16 15.36 -12.77
N PHE A 561 11.13 15.72 -12.00
CA PHE A 561 9.86 16.20 -12.56
C PHE A 561 9.75 17.73 -12.59
N ASP A 562 10.45 18.42 -11.68
CA ASP A 562 10.44 19.87 -11.55
C ASP A 562 11.49 20.55 -12.44
N ASP A 563 12.52 19.82 -12.89
CA ASP A 563 13.52 20.33 -13.82
C ASP A 563 12.90 20.55 -15.20
N GLN A 564 12.45 21.79 -15.45
CA GLN A 564 11.97 22.28 -16.75
C GLN A 564 13.00 22.13 -17.89
N ASP A 565 14.27 21.91 -17.54
CA ASP A 565 15.39 21.73 -18.46
C ASP A 565 15.62 20.27 -18.87
N SER A 566 14.90 19.31 -18.28
CA SER A 566 14.98 17.91 -18.73
C SER A 566 14.31 17.75 -20.11
N SER A 567 15.09 17.32 -21.10
CA SER A 567 14.60 17.05 -22.46
C SER A 567 13.77 15.76 -22.56
N VAL A 568 13.74 14.96 -21.48
CA VAL A 568 13.26 13.58 -21.45
C VAL A 568 12.30 13.39 -20.30
N LYS A 569 11.04 13.05 -20.62
CA LYS A 569 10.01 12.75 -19.62
C LYS A 569 9.76 11.24 -19.53
N PRO A 570 9.76 10.64 -18.33
CA PRO A 570 9.39 9.24 -18.16
C PRO A 570 7.91 9.01 -18.53
N SER A 571 7.60 7.89 -19.16
CA SER A 571 6.24 7.45 -19.47
C SER A 571 6.12 5.95 -19.28
N TYR A 572 4.98 5.47 -18.81
CA TYR A 572 4.73 4.03 -18.70
C TYR A 572 3.34 3.66 -19.23
N ALA A 573 3.20 2.41 -19.66
CA ALA A 573 1.91 1.80 -19.96
C ALA A 573 1.84 0.40 -19.35
N VAL A 574 0.64 -0.02 -18.98
CA VAL A 574 0.40 -1.36 -18.44
C VAL A 574 -0.78 -2.02 -19.13
N SER A 575 -0.71 -3.35 -19.22
CA SER A 575 -1.82 -4.21 -19.62
C SER A 575 -3.02 -4.06 -18.69
N ARG A 576 -4.23 -4.34 -19.21
CA ARG A 576 -5.48 -4.17 -18.44
C ARG A 576 -5.57 -5.05 -17.20
N ARG A 577 -4.90 -6.21 -17.21
CA ARG A 577 -4.88 -7.17 -16.09
C ARG A 577 -3.69 -7.00 -15.15
N TRP A 578 -2.75 -6.08 -15.41
CA TRP A 578 -1.56 -5.87 -14.59
C TRP A 578 -1.84 -5.84 -13.08
N THR A 579 -2.91 -5.15 -12.67
CA THR A 579 -3.32 -5.00 -11.25
C THR A 579 -3.80 -6.28 -10.56
N ASP A 580 -4.07 -7.34 -11.31
CA ASP A 580 -4.53 -8.62 -10.79
C ASP A 580 -3.41 -9.62 -10.54
N PHE A 581 -2.18 -9.28 -10.97
CA PHE A 581 -1.03 -10.14 -10.76
C PHE A 581 -0.80 -10.36 -9.26
N ALA A 582 -0.60 -11.62 -8.89
CA ALA A 582 -0.16 -12.03 -7.58
C ALA A 582 0.95 -13.05 -7.78
N LEU A 583 2.00 -12.95 -6.97
CA LEU A 583 3.11 -13.89 -7.02
C LEU A 583 2.63 -15.32 -6.74
N ARG A 584 3.38 -16.31 -7.22
CA ARG A 584 3.00 -17.71 -7.10
C ARG A 584 2.67 -18.08 -5.65
N MET A 585 1.54 -18.76 -5.48
CA MET A 585 1.17 -19.43 -4.23
C MET A 585 1.87 -20.80 -4.19
N PRO A 586 2.34 -21.30 -3.04
CA PRO A 586 2.87 -22.65 -2.94
C PRO A 586 1.85 -23.68 -3.44
N THR A 587 2.31 -24.59 -4.29
CA THR A 587 1.49 -25.52 -5.07
C THR A 587 0.75 -26.50 -4.14
N SER A 588 -0.55 -26.64 -4.33
CA SER A 588 -1.45 -27.39 -3.44
C SER A 588 -1.18 -28.89 -3.35
N GLY A 589 -0.48 -29.49 -4.32
CA GLY A 589 -0.24 -30.95 -4.38
C GLY A 589 0.66 -31.53 -3.28
N ASN A 590 1.68 -30.79 -2.82
CA ASN A 590 2.58 -31.19 -1.71
C ASN A 590 2.41 -30.32 -0.45
N SER A 591 1.42 -29.42 -0.48
CA SER A 591 1.20 -28.40 0.55
C SER A 591 0.92 -28.95 1.95
N GLY A 592 0.38 -30.17 2.06
CA GLY A 592 0.11 -30.78 3.37
C GLY A 592 1.37 -31.09 4.17
N SER A 593 2.45 -31.55 3.53
CA SER A 593 3.72 -31.86 4.20
C SER A 593 4.54 -30.60 4.51
N GLU A 594 4.58 -29.64 3.58
CA GLU A 594 5.30 -28.37 3.78
C GLU A 594 4.65 -27.50 4.86
N LEU A 595 3.31 -27.39 4.84
CA LEU A 595 2.55 -26.63 5.83
C LEU A 595 2.69 -27.22 7.23
N THR A 596 2.62 -28.56 7.34
CA THR A 596 2.79 -29.23 8.64
C THR A 596 4.24 -29.15 9.14
N GLN A 597 5.24 -29.17 8.25
CA GLN A 597 6.64 -28.92 8.61
C GLN A 597 6.87 -27.47 9.06
N HIS A 598 6.25 -26.50 8.40
CA HIS A 598 6.28 -25.09 8.80
C HIS A 598 5.67 -24.90 10.20
N TRP A 599 4.52 -25.51 10.47
CA TRP A 599 3.89 -25.47 11.79
C TRP A 599 4.75 -26.12 12.88
N ARG A 600 5.41 -27.24 12.57
CA ARG A 600 6.28 -27.93 13.52
C ARG A 600 7.51 -27.12 13.92
N SER A 601 8.05 -26.31 13.01
CA SER A 601 9.27 -25.54 13.22
C SER A 601 9.02 -24.20 13.92
N HIS A 602 7.89 -23.54 13.66
CA HIS A 602 7.66 -22.17 14.13
C HIS A 602 6.65 -22.02 15.26
N TYR A 603 5.79 -23.03 15.48
CA TYR A 603 4.64 -22.93 16.37
C TYR A 603 4.65 -23.99 17.49
N SER A 604 4.14 -23.60 18.66
CA SER A 604 4.00 -24.47 19.84
C SER A 604 2.97 -25.59 19.60
N LEU A 605 3.03 -26.66 20.40
CA LEU A 605 2.14 -27.83 20.27
C LEU A 605 0.66 -27.48 20.39
N ILE A 606 0.32 -26.51 21.25
CA ILE A 606 -1.07 -26.10 21.54
C ILE A 606 -1.69 -25.32 20.38
N CYS A 607 -0.90 -24.50 19.67
CA CYS A 607 -1.41 -23.68 18.57
C CYS A 607 -1.63 -24.45 17.27
N ARG A 608 -0.94 -25.59 17.07
CA ARG A 608 -1.00 -26.40 15.84
C ARG A 608 -2.42 -26.83 15.42
N PRO A 609 -3.25 -27.44 16.29
CA PRO A 609 -4.60 -27.83 15.89
C PRO A 609 -5.46 -26.62 15.53
N CYS A 610 -5.31 -25.50 16.25
CA CYS A 610 -6.02 -24.25 15.96
C CYS A 610 -5.64 -23.67 14.59
N LEU A 611 -4.35 -23.71 14.24
CA LEU A 611 -3.85 -23.27 12.93
C LEU A 611 -4.33 -24.19 11.80
N ALA A 612 -4.41 -25.49 12.05
CA ALA A 612 -4.94 -26.45 11.08
C ALA A 612 -6.42 -26.23 10.78
N LEU A 613 -7.23 -26.00 11.83
CA LEU A 613 -8.66 -25.72 11.70
C LEU A 613 -8.91 -24.39 10.97
N SER A 614 -8.23 -23.32 11.38
CA SER A 614 -8.40 -21.99 10.79
C SER A 614 -7.96 -21.92 9.33
N SER A 615 -6.80 -22.50 8.99
CA SER A 615 -6.32 -22.56 7.60
C SER A 615 -7.24 -23.40 6.71
N SER A 616 -7.71 -24.56 7.18
CA SER A 616 -8.64 -25.41 6.45
C SER A 616 -9.99 -24.73 6.20
N CYS A 617 -10.52 -24.03 7.22
CA CYS A 617 -11.76 -23.26 7.12
C CYS A 617 -11.62 -22.13 6.09
N ALA A 618 -10.55 -21.34 6.19
CA ALA A 618 -10.28 -20.23 5.29
C ALA A 618 -10.09 -20.66 3.83
N GLN A 619 -9.46 -21.82 3.60
CA GLN A 619 -9.30 -22.39 2.26
C GLN A 619 -10.62 -22.85 1.65
N LYS A 620 -11.43 -23.61 2.41
CA LYS A 620 -12.75 -24.10 1.96
C LYS A 620 -13.69 -22.94 1.60
N LEU A 621 -13.71 -21.89 2.42
CA LEU A 621 -14.53 -20.69 2.22
C LEU A 621 -13.91 -19.66 1.26
N GLN A 622 -12.68 -19.91 0.76
CA GLN A 622 -11.92 -18.98 -0.08
C GLN A 622 -11.84 -17.54 0.49
N LEU A 623 -11.73 -17.38 1.82
CA LEU A 623 -11.85 -16.09 2.52
C LEU A 623 -10.85 -15.04 2.01
N VAL A 624 -9.61 -15.44 1.75
CA VAL A 624 -8.57 -14.55 1.23
C VAL A 624 -8.97 -13.94 -0.13
N ARG A 625 -9.67 -14.72 -0.98
CA ARG A 625 -10.15 -14.22 -2.27
C ARG A 625 -11.32 -13.25 -2.09
N LEU A 626 -12.25 -13.55 -1.18
CA LEU A 626 -13.43 -12.73 -0.88
C LEU A 626 -13.05 -11.39 -0.26
N LEU A 627 -12.31 -11.41 0.86
CA LEU A 627 -11.77 -10.21 1.53
C LEU A 627 -10.80 -9.44 0.62
N GLY A 628 -10.32 -10.10 -0.44
CA GLY A 628 -9.47 -9.51 -1.44
C GLY A 628 -10.09 -8.90 -2.67
N ALA A 629 -11.36 -9.17 -2.92
CA ALA A 629 -12.07 -8.64 -4.07
C ALA A 629 -12.17 -7.09 -4.06
N PRO A 630 -12.48 -6.41 -2.92
CA PRO A 630 -12.62 -4.96 -2.88
C PRO A 630 -11.33 -4.24 -3.30
N GLY A 631 -10.19 -4.66 -2.73
CA GLY A 631 -8.88 -4.10 -3.07
C GLY A 631 -8.51 -4.28 -4.55
N ARG A 632 -8.80 -5.46 -5.15
CA ARG A 632 -8.58 -5.69 -6.59
C ARG A 632 -9.43 -4.77 -7.45
N ARG A 633 -10.73 -4.65 -7.14
CA ARG A 633 -11.65 -3.75 -7.86
C ARG A 633 -11.21 -2.30 -7.79
N TYR A 634 -10.79 -1.85 -6.60
CA TYR A 634 -10.25 -0.51 -6.40
C TYR A 634 -9.01 -0.25 -7.26
N ARG A 635 -8.02 -1.17 -7.27
CA ARG A 635 -6.82 -1.02 -8.11
C ARG A 635 -7.16 -0.93 -9.60
N ARG A 636 -8.10 -1.73 -10.09
CA ARG A 636 -8.58 -1.67 -11.49
C ARG A 636 -9.26 -0.34 -11.79
N LEU A 637 -10.12 0.14 -10.89
CA LEU A 637 -10.81 1.42 -11.05
C LEU A 637 -9.79 2.58 -11.10
N LYS A 638 -8.82 2.57 -10.18
CA LYS A 638 -7.74 3.56 -10.13
C LYS A 638 -6.96 3.61 -11.45
N MET A 639 -6.50 2.46 -11.95
CA MET A 639 -5.76 2.41 -13.23
C MET A 639 -6.60 2.84 -14.44
N ARG A 640 -7.93 2.67 -14.40
CA ARG A 640 -8.82 3.04 -15.52
C ARG A 640 -9.18 4.54 -15.51
N TRP A 641 -9.31 5.16 -14.35
CA TRP A 641 -9.72 6.56 -14.23
C TRP A 641 -8.54 7.52 -14.39
N PHE A 642 -7.54 7.46 -13.51
CA PHE A 642 -6.24 8.05 -13.80
C PHE A 642 -5.10 7.18 -13.28
N PRO A 643 -4.21 6.71 -14.17
CA PRO A 643 -3.04 5.95 -13.77
C PRO A 643 -2.12 6.84 -12.91
N PRO A 644 -1.59 6.32 -11.79
CA PRO A 644 -0.77 7.10 -10.87
C PRO A 644 0.54 7.56 -11.53
N ALA A 645 1.09 8.71 -11.12
CA ALA A 645 2.39 9.16 -11.62
C ALA A 645 3.52 8.15 -11.30
N GLN A 646 3.43 7.48 -10.14
CA GLN A 646 4.35 6.43 -9.72
C GLN A 646 3.59 5.11 -9.50
N LEU A 647 4.02 4.04 -10.17
CA LEU A 647 3.43 2.71 -10.06
C LEU A 647 4.42 1.73 -9.43
N ASP A 648 4.09 1.24 -8.23
CA ASP A 648 4.86 0.22 -7.52
C ASP A 648 4.76 -1.14 -8.21
N THR A 649 5.91 -1.70 -8.60
CA THR A 649 6.01 -3.04 -9.22
C THR A 649 5.94 -4.17 -8.19
N GLY A 650 6.07 -3.89 -6.89
CA GLY A 650 6.15 -4.91 -5.85
C GLY A 650 7.49 -5.66 -5.81
N HIS A 651 8.53 -5.18 -6.50
CA HIS A 651 9.92 -5.66 -6.32
C HIS A 651 10.83 -4.59 -5.68
N GLY A 652 10.22 -3.51 -5.17
CA GLY A 652 10.94 -2.42 -4.49
C GLY A 652 11.30 -1.22 -5.39
N PHE A 653 11.18 -1.35 -6.71
CA PHE A 653 11.35 -0.24 -7.66
C PHE A 653 10.02 0.20 -8.29
N LYS A 654 9.93 1.45 -8.75
CA LYS A 654 8.70 2.06 -9.28
C LYS A 654 8.81 2.40 -10.76
N LEU A 655 7.70 2.28 -11.46
CA LEU A 655 7.49 2.82 -12.82
C LEU A 655 6.99 4.25 -12.70
N ILE A 656 7.38 5.09 -13.64
CA ILE A 656 7.28 6.54 -13.51
C ILE A 656 6.66 7.16 -14.76
N LYS A 657 5.76 8.12 -14.54
CA LYS A 657 5.13 8.95 -15.56
C LYS A 657 5.26 10.42 -15.17
N GLY A 658 5.88 11.22 -16.04
CA GLY A 658 6.07 12.67 -15.89
C GLY A 658 5.37 13.52 -16.95
#